data_AF-A0A099D5F9-F1
#
_entry.id   AF-A0A099D5F9-F1
#
_cell.length_a   1.000
_cell.length_b   1.000
_cell.length_c   1.000
_cell.angle_alpha   90.00
_cell.angle_beta   90.00
_cell.angle_gamma   90.00
#
_symmetry.space_group_name_H-M   'P 1'
#
loop_
_entity.id
_entity.type
_entity.pdbx_description
1 polymer ?
#
loop_
_entity_poly.entity_id
_entity_poly.type
_entity_poly.pdbx_seq_one_letter_code
_entity_poly.pdbx_strand_id
1 'polypeptide(L)'
;MDDQDFEVMPRAPRSHQPTPAPRSAAALISEQLRQATELHERFLATQASFHPSTTGTAVEPATEPPRTARATVELDGWYLDRAGRMTGGAVLDELLALWPQRDGVLDGELTFHHVLPAPGDQLLSSLTVTGAALRGEVDGHLSLHGSLSDDLDVPLPTEHPGAAFDTDAVTAFAEGRPADCFTGPEWELTRAHVRSPGIGSRRTLLLREVTAFDPDRGLTATGRTPPTTWHSPAALLEGGLQVMAFHLAATGRTIHHDGWRFEPLPEAPTRLRVLLNAPSGTPRYHLTVRSVTGTTAHADVVGTIDERVVLCAEGLAVRLVADTPLPHWKLLGPPAVQRTGDPVPLSALAGLRGHDDPAAASTGRIRYDHATMLTAAWGPRAEILPDASDDALRLPGPPYLFLTRVIELSVTHGDFRPGSSLVAEYDVPRHVWFREQSGTVPVAVLLEIALQPCGFLTALMNGGTADERLRIRNLDGRLSTVREVPSDVGSLRTTVELTDIEHWDGTTIETFRIHCEADGVTALEGTTVFALTSAEQLTTQTGLPATDHDRSRIALPCEHPVVDLRSRPARFFGHSARLPGQMLLMLDRLTGYWPDGGPAGLGRLRAECDVRAEAWYFKAHFFNDPVQPGSLGVEAMCQLLSCYLIQRGVDDGFRFEPVVPDSWTYRGQVLPSDALVTVELDVLDVELGPGGGHAEAEAWLWVDGRKIYHVPRLRVRVVPGAPDSPSTVDTVLDPRADTWLADHCPTWTVPAVPLMSTAELLARSAGDRAGRPVRVLRDLSMQRWLPVAEPVRLRATCTGEQTRLAVWHEAGSLSRFVPVATATVGFEPPPRPARFAPLADLADVPDPYENANLFHGPSFQYLTALRMGSTGASGVLEAERGSVPRGTLHQGLLDAALHTIPHDALHRWDPAIGSDRLAFPHRLSHLAVHEPLPDHGEIEVEARFAGTLPDDLVAIDIQMCRGEHVLVAFRTVVVHIPVGALTAVSGPERRAYLRDAAPDSRLLLTGSDGVLRRHDVERVDTLPGTANAVYGLPAGARAAEWLPHIALKEHVARTTGVHPSTVEVTSLDDVSWDEDSATVRTP
;
A
#
# COMPACT_ATOMS: atom_id res chain seq x y z
N MET A 1 -32.80 -29.30 41.58
CA MET A 1 -33.28 -28.86 42.88
C MET A 1 -33.11 -27.36 42.98
N ASP A 2 -34.05 -26.51 42.63
CA ASP A 2 -35.35 -26.55 41.93
C ASP A 2 -35.61 -25.04 41.65
N ASP A 3 -35.85 -24.60 40.42
CA ASP A 3 -37.18 -24.45 39.81
C ASP A 3 -38.28 -23.95 40.76
N GLN A 4 -38.73 -22.71 40.55
CA GLN A 4 -40.14 -22.35 40.68
C GLN A 4 -40.56 -21.37 39.59
N ASP A 5 -41.32 -21.94 38.66
CA ASP A 5 -42.19 -21.35 37.64
C ASP A 5 -43.37 -20.54 38.19
N PHE A 6 -43.96 -19.74 37.27
CA PHE A 6 -45.40 -19.59 36.92
C PHE A 6 -45.62 -18.14 36.44
N GLU A 7 -46.34 -17.80 35.36
CA GLU A 7 -47.16 -18.51 34.37
C GLU A 7 -47.61 -17.46 33.33
N VAL A 8 -47.56 -17.72 32.01
CA VAL A 8 -48.53 -17.13 31.06
C VAL A 8 -48.84 -18.12 29.93
N MET A 9 -50.13 -18.42 29.80
CA MET A 9 -50.77 -19.37 28.88
C MET A 9 -50.42 -19.23 27.37
N PRO A 10 -50.49 -20.34 26.60
CA PRO A 10 -50.26 -20.35 25.16
C PRO A 10 -51.51 -19.88 24.38
N ARG A 11 -51.33 -18.92 23.46
CA ARG A 11 -52.35 -18.54 22.46
C ARG A 11 -52.12 -19.29 21.15
N ALA A 12 -53.23 -19.72 20.56
CA ALA A 12 -53.39 -20.57 19.38
C ALA A 12 -52.59 -20.14 18.11
N PRO A 13 -52.25 -21.10 17.23
CA PRO A 13 -51.47 -20.84 16.02
C PRO A 13 -52.29 -20.00 15.04
N ARG A 14 -51.81 -18.77 14.77
CA ARG A 14 -52.32 -17.97 13.66
C ARG A 14 -51.60 -18.43 12.38
N SER A 15 -52.39 -18.76 11.39
CA SER A 15 -52.00 -19.21 10.05
C SER A 15 -50.82 -18.41 9.49
N HIS A 16 -49.70 -19.08 9.26
CA HIS A 16 -48.67 -18.62 8.35
C HIS A 16 -49.28 -18.43 6.97
N GLN A 17 -49.42 -17.18 6.53
CA GLN A 17 -49.36 -16.89 5.10
C GLN A 17 -47.89 -17.02 4.69
N PRO A 18 -47.56 -17.78 3.64
CA PRO A 18 -46.19 -17.90 3.17
C PRO A 18 -45.73 -16.56 2.60
N THR A 19 -44.61 -16.07 3.10
CA THR A 19 -43.77 -15.07 2.41
C THR A 19 -43.49 -15.61 1.00
N PRO A 20 -43.63 -14.81 -0.07
CA PRO A 20 -43.30 -15.29 -1.41
C PRO A 20 -41.81 -15.66 -1.45
N ALA A 21 -41.51 -16.84 -1.97
CA ALA A 21 -40.15 -17.35 -2.11
C ALA A 21 -39.25 -16.33 -2.86
N PRO A 22 -37.95 -16.26 -2.54
CA PRO A 22 -37.01 -15.51 -3.38
C PRO A 22 -37.11 -16.06 -4.81
N ARG A 23 -37.38 -15.19 -5.77
CA ARG A 23 -37.37 -15.57 -7.19
C ARG A 23 -35.99 -16.14 -7.49
N SER A 24 -35.93 -17.40 -7.92
CA SER A 24 -34.68 -18.04 -8.36
C SER A 24 -33.98 -17.16 -9.39
N ALA A 25 -32.65 -17.14 -9.44
CA ALA A 25 -31.88 -16.41 -10.46
C ALA A 25 -32.39 -16.69 -11.89
N ALA A 26 -32.87 -17.91 -12.16
CA ALA A 26 -33.51 -18.29 -13.42
C ALA A 26 -34.78 -17.47 -13.77
N ALA A 27 -35.57 -17.05 -12.78
CA ALA A 27 -36.79 -16.25 -12.97
C ALA A 27 -36.50 -14.75 -13.19
N LEU A 28 -35.38 -14.25 -12.64
CA LEU A 28 -34.85 -12.91 -12.94
C LEU A 28 -34.25 -12.85 -14.35
N ILE A 29 -33.54 -13.92 -14.75
CA ILE A 29 -32.96 -14.06 -16.09
C ILE A 29 -34.06 -14.23 -17.16
N SER A 30 -35.10 -15.03 -16.90
CA SER A 30 -36.23 -15.15 -17.84
C SER A 30 -37.03 -13.86 -17.99
N GLU A 31 -37.16 -13.03 -16.95
CA GLU A 31 -37.85 -11.74 -17.05
C GLU A 31 -37.00 -10.68 -17.77
N GLN A 32 -35.68 -10.68 -17.58
CA GLN A 32 -34.76 -9.82 -18.36
C GLN A 32 -34.66 -10.25 -19.83
N LEU A 33 -34.67 -11.56 -20.13
CA LEU A 33 -34.74 -12.08 -21.49
C LEU A 33 -36.09 -11.76 -22.15
N ARG A 34 -37.20 -11.81 -21.40
CA ARG A 34 -38.53 -11.42 -21.90
C ARG A 34 -38.59 -9.93 -22.23
N GLN A 35 -38.03 -9.07 -21.36
CA GLN A 35 -37.96 -7.62 -21.60
C GLN A 35 -37.01 -7.27 -22.76
N ALA A 36 -35.89 -7.98 -22.92
CA ALA A 36 -34.98 -7.83 -24.06
C ALA A 36 -35.63 -8.29 -25.38
N THR A 37 -36.43 -9.36 -25.34
CA THR A 37 -37.18 -9.87 -26.51
C THR A 37 -38.32 -8.92 -26.89
N GLU A 38 -39.03 -8.32 -25.92
CA GLU A 38 -40.07 -7.30 -26.18
C GLU A 38 -39.47 -5.99 -26.72
N LEU A 39 -38.25 -5.62 -26.32
CA LEU A 39 -37.49 -4.49 -26.89
C LEU A 39 -37.02 -4.79 -28.33
N HIS A 40 -36.57 -6.02 -28.60
CA HIS A 40 -36.17 -6.46 -29.94
C HIS A 40 -37.36 -6.59 -30.90
N GLU A 41 -38.51 -7.10 -30.45
CA GLU A 41 -39.76 -7.15 -31.23
C GLU A 41 -40.32 -5.74 -31.51
N ARG A 42 -40.21 -4.81 -30.55
CA ARG A 42 -40.56 -3.38 -30.78
C ARG A 42 -39.60 -2.69 -31.74
N PHE A 43 -38.32 -3.07 -31.74
CA PHE A 43 -37.31 -2.58 -32.68
C PHE A 43 -37.51 -3.14 -34.10
N LEU A 44 -38.00 -4.37 -34.24
CA LEU A 44 -38.38 -4.98 -35.52
C LEU A 44 -39.73 -4.45 -36.04
N ALA A 45 -40.68 -4.12 -35.15
CA ALA A 45 -41.97 -3.54 -35.51
C ALA A 45 -41.88 -2.10 -36.04
N THR A 46 -40.81 -1.36 -35.73
CA THR A 46 -40.51 -0.04 -36.32
C THR A 46 -39.78 -0.09 -37.66
N GLN A 47 -39.39 -1.28 -38.16
CA GLN A 47 -38.74 -1.46 -39.46
C GLN A 47 -39.67 -1.94 -40.59
N ALA A 48 -40.96 -2.20 -40.32
CA ALA A 48 -41.87 -2.81 -41.30
C ALA A 48 -42.60 -1.83 -42.25
N SER A 49 -42.00 -0.68 -42.59
CA SER A 49 -42.60 0.24 -43.57
C SER A 49 -41.59 1.03 -44.39
N PHE A 50 -40.62 0.34 -45.02
CA PHE A 50 -39.86 0.93 -46.13
C PHE A 50 -39.54 -0.11 -47.22
N HIS A 51 -40.45 -0.26 -48.18
CA HIS A 51 -40.11 -0.75 -49.52
C HIS A 51 -40.25 0.43 -50.51
N PRO A 52 -39.22 0.75 -51.32
CA PRO A 52 -39.34 1.76 -52.34
C PRO A 52 -40.08 1.21 -53.56
N SER A 53 -41.27 1.74 -53.86
CA SER A 53 -41.92 1.52 -55.15
C SER A 53 -41.28 2.46 -56.19
N THR A 54 -40.61 1.89 -57.18
CA THR A 54 -40.15 2.58 -58.38
C THR A 54 -41.34 2.97 -59.27
N THR A 55 -41.66 4.26 -59.36
CA THR A 55 -42.11 4.93 -60.60
C THR A 55 -42.03 6.44 -60.40
N GLY A 56 -41.33 7.12 -61.30
CA GLY A 56 -40.94 8.51 -61.15
C GLY A 56 -42.05 9.53 -61.39
N THR A 57 -41.85 10.70 -60.80
CA THR A 57 -41.94 12.04 -61.43
C THR A 57 -41.35 13.05 -60.46
N ALA A 58 -40.58 14.01 -60.99
CA ALA A 58 -39.83 15.01 -60.23
C ALA A 58 -40.72 15.94 -59.40
N VAL A 59 -40.38 16.10 -58.11
CA VAL A 59 -40.88 17.18 -57.23
C VAL A 59 -39.72 17.61 -56.31
N GLU A 60 -39.57 18.91 -56.12
CA GLU A 60 -38.57 19.59 -55.27
C GLU A 60 -38.55 19.08 -53.81
N PRO A 61 -37.41 19.16 -53.09
CA PRO A 61 -37.27 18.53 -51.79
C PRO A 61 -37.99 19.33 -50.69
N ALA A 62 -38.95 18.69 -50.02
CA ALA A 62 -39.44 19.13 -48.72
C ALA A 62 -38.41 18.73 -47.65
N THR A 63 -37.98 19.69 -46.83
CA THR A 63 -37.09 19.46 -45.68
C THR A 63 -37.70 18.46 -44.71
N GLU A 64 -36.99 17.37 -44.40
CA GLU A 64 -37.41 16.42 -43.36
C GLU A 64 -37.65 17.14 -42.02
N PRO A 65 -38.71 16.80 -41.27
CA PRO A 65 -38.96 17.40 -39.97
C PRO A 65 -37.86 16.98 -38.96
N PRO A 66 -37.46 17.89 -38.04
CA PRO A 66 -36.46 17.60 -37.03
C PRO A 66 -36.88 16.41 -36.15
N ARG A 67 -35.97 15.47 -35.91
CA ARG A 67 -36.14 14.35 -34.98
C ARG A 67 -35.40 14.65 -33.69
N THR A 68 -36.11 14.70 -32.56
CA THR A 68 -35.51 14.94 -31.24
C THR A 68 -35.63 13.70 -30.36
N ALA A 69 -34.50 13.24 -29.83
CA ALA A 69 -34.41 12.21 -28.79
C ALA A 69 -34.04 12.86 -27.44
N ARG A 70 -34.55 12.30 -26.34
CA ARG A 70 -34.25 12.72 -24.97
C ARG A 70 -34.14 11.51 -24.07
N ALA A 71 -33.18 11.53 -23.14
CA ALA A 71 -33.08 10.55 -22.06
C ALA A 71 -32.64 11.23 -20.77
N THR A 72 -33.13 10.71 -19.64
CA THR A 72 -32.59 11.03 -18.32
C THR A 72 -31.75 9.86 -17.87
N VAL A 73 -30.50 10.11 -17.54
CA VAL A 73 -29.54 9.08 -17.12
C VAL A 73 -29.02 9.43 -15.74
N GLU A 74 -28.99 8.43 -14.87
CA GLU A 74 -28.27 8.50 -13.60
C GLU A 74 -26.85 8.00 -13.83
N LEU A 75 -25.87 8.86 -13.56
CA LEU A 75 -24.48 8.54 -13.85
C LEU A 75 -23.93 7.50 -12.89
N ASP A 76 -23.37 6.42 -13.45
CA ASP A 76 -22.71 5.38 -12.68
C ASP A 76 -21.21 5.69 -12.42
N GLY A 77 -20.60 4.95 -11.50
CA GLY A 77 -19.22 5.20 -11.08
C GLY A 77 -18.14 4.69 -12.05
N TRP A 78 -18.48 4.18 -13.25
CA TRP A 78 -17.49 3.56 -14.14
C TRP A 78 -16.60 4.58 -14.85
N TYR A 79 -17.10 5.79 -15.09
CA TYR A 79 -16.44 6.81 -15.93
C TYR A 79 -15.78 7.94 -15.16
N LEU A 80 -15.43 7.66 -13.90
CA LEU A 80 -14.87 8.67 -13.02
C LEU A 80 -13.37 8.85 -13.24
N ASP A 81 -12.94 10.10 -13.20
CA ASP A 81 -11.55 10.48 -13.06
C ASP A 81 -11.04 10.16 -11.63
N ARG A 82 -9.77 10.51 -11.35
CA ARG A 82 -9.18 10.31 -10.03
C ARG A 82 -9.79 11.22 -8.94
N ALA A 83 -10.60 12.20 -9.33
CA ALA A 83 -11.37 13.06 -8.44
C ALA A 83 -12.75 12.53 -8.10
N GLY A 84 -13.18 11.46 -8.77
CA GLY A 84 -14.54 10.99 -8.64
C GLY A 84 -15.52 11.86 -9.43
N ARG A 85 -15.07 12.63 -10.42
CA ARG A 85 -15.91 13.38 -11.37
C ARG A 85 -16.04 12.63 -12.67
N MET A 86 -17.14 12.82 -13.39
CA MET A 86 -17.27 12.30 -14.75
C MET A 86 -16.15 12.85 -15.63
N THR A 87 -15.61 12.01 -16.50
CA THR A 87 -14.65 12.44 -17.53
C THR A 87 -15.36 13.23 -18.64
N GLY A 88 -14.62 14.09 -19.36
CA GLY A 88 -15.19 14.90 -20.44
C GLY A 88 -15.73 14.04 -21.58
N GLY A 89 -15.02 12.94 -21.91
CA GLY A 89 -15.49 11.96 -22.88
C GLY A 89 -16.80 11.29 -22.45
N ALA A 90 -17.00 10.98 -21.17
CA ALA A 90 -18.22 10.34 -20.70
C ALA A 90 -19.46 11.22 -20.81
N VAL A 91 -19.34 12.54 -20.56
CA VAL A 91 -20.46 13.46 -20.78
C VAL A 91 -20.83 13.52 -22.27
N LEU A 92 -19.85 13.44 -23.17
CA LEU A 92 -20.12 13.32 -24.61
C LEU A 92 -20.77 11.97 -24.97
N ASP A 93 -20.37 10.88 -24.31
CA ASP A 93 -20.91 9.53 -24.54
C ASP A 93 -22.42 9.48 -24.29
N GLU A 94 -22.88 10.11 -23.19
CA GLU A 94 -24.31 10.24 -22.87
C GLU A 94 -25.13 10.93 -23.97
N LEU A 95 -24.53 11.91 -24.65
CA LEU A 95 -25.18 12.57 -25.78
C LEU A 95 -25.21 11.67 -27.01
N LEU A 96 -24.09 11.01 -27.32
CA LEU A 96 -23.96 10.14 -28.49
C LEU A 96 -24.77 8.85 -28.38
N ALA A 97 -25.09 8.39 -27.17
CA ALA A 97 -25.99 7.27 -26.93
C ALA A 97 -27.40 7.50 -27.51
N LEU A 98 -27.83 8.76 -27.64
CA LEU A 98 -29.11 9.13 -28.28
C LEU A 98 -29.09 9.04 -29.81
N TRP A 99 -27.92 8.81 -30.41
CA TRP A 99 -27.74 8.79 -31.86
C TRP A 99 -27.78 7.34 -32.42
N PRO A 100 -28.79 6.99 -33.26
CA PRO A 100 -28.91 5.64 -33.83
C PRO A 100 -27.96 5.34 -35.00
N GLN A 101 -27.67 6.34 -35.85
CA GLN A 101 -26.70 6.26 -36.96
C GLN A 101 -25.29 6.51 -36.45
N ARG A 102 -24.37 5.57 -36.71
CA ARG A 102 -22.99 5.63 -36.19
C ARG A 102 -21.91 5.68 -37.26
N ASP A 103 -22.28 5.85 -38.53
CA ASP A 103 -21.32 5.94 -39.63
C ASP A 103 -21.19 7.38 -40.14
N GLY A 104 -19.97 7.74 -40.56
CA GLY A 104 -19.62 9.08 -41.04
C GLY A 104 -18.75 9.89 -40.07
N VAL A 105 -18.49 11.14 -40.42
CA VAL A 105 -17.69 12.08 -39.63
C VAL A 105 -18.62 13.09 -38.96
N LEU A 106 -18.54 13.19 -37.64
CA LEU A 106 -19.12 14.29 -36.89
C LEU A 106 -18.20 15.51 -37.04
N ASP A 107 -18.64 16.58 -37.72
CA ASP A 107 -17.97 17.90 -37.76
C ASP A 107 -18.84 18.92 -37.04
N GLY A 108 -18.36 19.46 -35.93
CA GLY A 108 -19.13 20.41 -35.13
C GLY A 108 -18.30 21.17 -34.11
N GLU A 109 -19.00 22.02 -33.37
CA GLU A 109 -18.48 22.77 -32.24
C GLU A 109 -19.00 22.13 -30.94
N LEU A 110 -18.06 21.80 -30.06
CA LEU A 110 -18.28 21.24 -28.74
C LEU A 110 -17.93 22.30 -27.69
N THR A 111 -18.84 22.59 -26.76
CA THR A 111 -18.61 23.53 -25.67
C THR A 111 -19.01 22.92 -24.34
N PHE A 112 -18.10 22.93 -23.37
CA PHE A 112 -18.42 22.66 -21.97
C PHE A 112 -18.81 23.97 -21.30
N HIS A 113 -19.94 24.01 -20.59
CA HIS A 113 -20.48 25.23 -20.00
C HIS A 113 -20.26 25.30 -18.48
N HIS A 114 -20.25 24.14 -17.83
CA HIS A 114 -20.15 24.01 -16.38
C HIS A 114 -19.16 22.92 -15.98
N VAL A 115 -18.86 22.84 -14.68
CA VAL A 115 -18.00 21.80 -14.10
C VAL A 115 -18.59 20.42 -14.41
N LEU A 116 -17.71 19.42 -14.57
CA LEU A 116 -18.16 18.06 -14.85
C LEU A 116 -19.03 17.47 -13.71
N PRO A 117 -20.11 16.74 -14.04
CA PRO A 117 -21.03 16.16 -13.07
C PRO A 117 -20.36 15.24 -12.04
N ALA A 118 -20.99 15.11 -10.87
CA ALA A 118 -20.61 14.16 -9.84
C ALA A 118 -21.36 12.81 -10.01
N PRO A 119 -20.93 11.73 -9.34
CA PRO A 119 -21.60 10.44 -9.41
C PRO A 119 -22.98 10.54 -8.75
N GLY A 120 -24.01 9.95 -9.38
CA GLY A 120 -25.39 10.00 -8.90
C GLY A 120 -26.18 11.25 -9.29
N ASP A 121 -25.56 12.21 -10.00
CA ASP A 121 -26.31 13.29 -10.64
C ASP A 121 -27.22 12.71 -11.73
N GLN A 122 -28.45 13.24 -11.83
CA GLN A 122 -29.39 12.91 -12.91
C GLN A 122 -29.27 13.95 -14.00
N LEU A 123 -28.86 13.55 -15.20
CA LEU A 123 -28.68 14.46 -16.33
C LEU A 123 -29.75 14.23 -17.39
N LEU A 124 -30.28 15.33 -17.92
CA LEU A 124 -31.14 15.33 -19.09
C LEU A 124 -30.32 15.54 -20.36
N SER A 125 -30.16 14.49 -21.15
CA SER A 125 -29.53 14.55 -22.47
C SER A 125 -30.60 14.74 -23.55
N SER A 126 -30.35 15.63 -24.50
CA SER A 126 -31.21 15.82 -25.67
C SER A 126 -30.40 15.98 -26.94
N LEU A 127 -30.84 15.32 -28.02
CA LEU A 127 -30.21 15.40 -29.33
C LEU A 127 -31.30 15.61 -30.39
N THR A 128 -31.14 16.65 -31.20
CA THR A 128 -32.02 16.98 -32.33
C THR A 128 -31.25 16.89 -33.63
N VAL A 129 -31.76 16.10 -34.58
CA VAL A 129 -31.17 15.90 -35.91
C VAL A 129 -32.14 16.39 -36.99
N THR A 130 -31.67 17.22 -37.92
CA THR A 130 -32.44 17.77 -39.04
C THR A 130 -31.64 17.65 -40.34
N GLY A 131 -31.96 16.68 -41.19
CA GLY A 131 -31.09 16.31 -42.31
C GLY A 131 -29.71 15.89 -41.81
N ALA A 132 -28.64 16.52 -42.31
CA ALA A 132 -27.28 16.29 -41.84
C ALA A 132 -26.92 17.10 -40.58
N ALA A 133 -27.71 18.10 -40.19
CA ALA A 133 -27.41 18.96 -39.04
C ALA A 133 -27.81 18.33 -37.71
N LEU A 134 -27.00 18.54 -36.67
CA LEU A 134 -27.20 18.04 -35.31
C LEU A 134 -27.08 19.17 -34.28
N ARG A 135 -27.90 19.09 -33.24
CA ARG A 135 -27.80 19.93 -32.04
C ARG A 135 -28.07 19.09 -30.82
N GLY A 136 -27.10 19.01 -29.93
CA GLY A 136 -27.16 18.23 -28.71
C GLY A 136 -26.84 19.07 -27.47
N GLU A 137 -27.41 18.68 -26.34
CA GLU A 137 -27.21 19.32 -25.04
C GLU A 137 -27.33 18.28 -23.93
N VAL A 138 -26.48 18.37 -22.90
CA VAL A 138 -26.52 17.55 -21.69
C VAL A 138 -26.65 18.47 -20.49
N ASP A 139 -27.87 18.64 -19.99
CA ASP A 139 -28.27 19.40 -18.80
C ASP A 139 -27.48 20.70 -18.54
N GLY A 140 -27.21 21.48 -19.60
CA GLY A 140 -26.42 22.70 -19.51
C GLY A 140 -24.93 22.50 -19.17
N HIS A 141 -24.40 21.28 -19.10
CA HIS A 141 -22.97 20.99 -18.93
C HIS A 141 -22.21 20.97 -20.26
N LEU A 142 -22.82 20.46 -21.32
CA LEU A 142 -22.20 20.28 -22.64
C LEU A 142 -23.21 20.62 -23.73
N SER A 143 -22.76 21.36 -24.75
CA SER A 143 -23.47 21.54 -26.01
C SER A 143 -22.62 21.06 -27.19
N LEU A 144 -23.30 20.52 -28.20
CA LEU A 144 -22.68 20.06 -29.44
C LEU A 144 -23.53 20.54 -30.62
N HIS A 145 -22.94 21.30 -31.53
CA HIS A 145 -23.61 21.83 -32.72
C HIS A 145 -22.82 21.46 -33.96
N GLY A 146 -23.40 20.79 -34.94
CA GLY A 146 -22.62 20.37 -36.10
C GLY A 146 -23.42 19.74 -37.23
N SER A 147 -22.71 19.01 -38.08
CA SER A 147 -23.30 18.19 -39.14
C SER A 147 -22.49 16.93 -39.41
N LEU A 148 -23.13 15.95 -40.05
CA LEU A 148 -22.44 14.80 -40.64
C LEU A 148 -21.71 15.22 -41.92
N SER A 149 -20.48 14.75 -42.06
CA SER A 149 -19.62 14.88 -43.25
C SER A 149 -19.16 13.49 -43.71
N ASP A 150 -18.77 13.38 -44.98
CA ASP A 150 -18.32 12.14 -45.60
C ASP A 150 -16.86 11.80 -45.29
N ASP A 151 -16.02 12.79 -44.97
CA ASP A 151 -14.59 12.56 -44.73
C ASP A 151 -13.94 13.55 -43.74
N LEU A 152 -12.79 13.13 -43.21
CA LEU A 152 -11.94 13.81 -42.25
C LEU A 152 -10.63 14.18 -42.99
N ASP A 153 -10.72 15.14 -43.93
CA ASP A 153 -9.60 15.57 -44.78
C ASP A 153 -8.61 16.44 -43.99
N VAL A 154 -7.80 15.78 -43.16
CA VAL A 154 -6.77 16.39 -42.32
C VAL A 154 -5.44 15.67 -42.59
N PRO A 155 -4.36 16.40 -42.91
CA PRO A 155 -3.06 15.79 -43.15
C PRO A 155 -2.54 15.11 -41.88
N LEU A 156 -1.72 14.07 -42.06
CA LEU A 156 -1.04 13.43 -40.93
C LEU A 156 -0.16 14.45 -40.19
N PRO A 157 -0.24 14.48 -38.85
CA PRO A 157 0.56 15.39 -38.03
C PRO A 157 2.05 15.04 -38.15
N THR A 158 2.91 16.05 -37.99
CA THR A 158 4.36 15.85 -37.93
C THR A 158 4.75 15.39 -36.54
N GLU A 159 5.63 14.39 -36.42
CA GLU A 159 6.12 13.95 -35.11
C GLU A 159 6.93 15.05 -34.41
N HIS A 160 6.71 15.18 -33.10
CA HIS A 160 7.51 16.05 -32.25
C HIS A 160 8.86 15.36 -31.95
N PRO A 161 9.99 16.07 -31.97
CA PRO A 161 11.21 15.59 -31.32
C PRO A 161 11.15 15.91 -29.82
N GLY A 162 11.69 15.08 -28.94
CA GLY A 162 11.73 15.43 -27.52
C GLY A 162 11.99 14.28 -26.56
N ALA A 163 11.74 14.56 -25.28
CA ALA A 163 11.82 13.55 -24.22
C ALA A 163 10.69 12.52 -24.37
N ALA A 164 10.94 11.29 -23.95
CA ALA A 164 9.94 10.22 -23.93
C ALA A 164 9.64 9.80 -22.48
N PHE A 165 8.41 9.37 -22.24
CA PHE A 165 7.94 8.82 -20.98
C PHE A 165 7.28 7.48 -21.28
N ASP A 166 7.85 6.41 -20.73
CA ASP A 166 7.38 5.05 -20.97
C ASP A 166 6.05 4.75 -20.26
N THR A 167 5.61 3.50 -20.39
CA THR A 167 4.35 3.04 -19.79
C THR A 167 4.35 3.13 -18.27
N ASP A 168 5.50 2.92 -17.62
CA ASP A 168 5.60 2.93 -16.16
C ASP A 168 5.56 4.36 -15.63
N ALA A 169 6.26 5.30 -16.28
CA ALA A 169 6.23 6.73 -15.95
C ALA A 169 4.81 7.30 -16.06
N VAL A 170 4.13 7.09 -17.20
CA VAL A 170 2.75 7.57 -17.40
C VAL A 170 1.79 6.96 -16.38
N THR A 171 1.94 5.66 -16.11
CA THR A 171 1.12 4.98 -15.09
C THR A 171 1.39 5.55 -13.70
N ALA A 172 2.64 5.87 -13.35
CA ALA A 172 2.96 6.47 -12.06
C ALA A 172 2.33 7.85 -11.88
N PHE A 173 2.36 8.70 -12.93
CA PHE A 173 1.66 9.99 -12.90
C PHE A 173 0.14 9.83 -12.75
N ALA A 174 -0.48 8.94 -13.53
CA ALA A 174 -1.90 8.63 -13.39
C ALA A 174 -2.24 8.10 -11.99
N GLU A 175 -1.33 7.35 -11.38
CA GLU A 175 -1.39 6.86 -10.01
C GLU A 175 -1.00 7.92 -8.95
N GLY A 176 -0.80 9.17 -9.34
CA GLY A 176 -0.63 10.32 -8.43
C GLY A 176 0.76 10.41 -7.84
N ARG A 177 1.75 9.77 -8.50
CA ARG A 177 3.18 9.83 -8.18
C ARG A 177 3.95 10.59 -9.28
N PRO A 178 3.72 11.90 -9.46
CA PRO A 178 4.39 12.65 -10.51
C PRO A 178 5.92 12.65 -10.38
N ALA A 179 6.47 12.58 -9.17
CA ALA A 179 7.92 12.44 -8.94
C ALA A 179 8.55 11.16 -9.52
N ASP A 180 7.73 10.12 -9.78
CA ASP A 180 8.19 8.89 -10.43
C ASP A 180 8.04 8.97 -11.96
N CYS A 181 7.38 10.01 -12.49
CA CYS A 181 7.17 10.24 -13.92
C CYS A 181 8.08 11.35 -14.46
N PHE A 182 8.20 12.46 -13.74
CA PHE A 182 8.93 13.65 -14.18
C PHE A 182 10.25 13.80 -13.43
N THR A 183 11.29 14.23 -14.15
CA THR A 183 12.65 14.39 -13.60
C THR A 183 12.87 15.83 -13.12
N GLY A 184 13.42 16.00 -11.92
CA GLY A 184 13.83 17.30 -11.37
C GLY A 184 13.65 17.36 -9.85
N PRO A 185 14.55 18.01 -9.09
CA PRO A 185 14.46 18.06 -7.63
C PRO A 185 13.18 18.74 -7.13
N GLU A 186 12.58 19.63 -7.90
CA GLU A 186 11.31 20.29 -7.60
C GLU A 186 10.12 19.31 -7.54
N TRP A 187 10.18 18.21 -8.29
CA TRP A 187 9.12 17.20 -8.29
C TRP A 187 9.08 16.39 -7.00
N GLU A 188 10.16 16.35 -6.22
CA GLU A 188 10.20 15.68 -4.92
C GLU A 188 9.17 16.25 -3.94
N LEU A 189 8.85 17.54 -4.04
CA LEU A 189 7.77 18.17 -3.25
C LEU A 189 6.42 17.47 -3.45
N THR A 190 6.16 16.97 -4.65
CA THR A 190 4.90 16.28 -4.96
C THR A 190 4.76 14.94 -4.25
N ARG A 191 5.86 14.38 -3.70
CA ARG A 191 5.79 13.19 -2.85
C ARG A 191 5.05 13.47 -1.55
N ALA A 192 5.00 14.73 -1.10
CA ALA A 192 4.25 15.17 0.08
C ALA A 192 2.77 15.46 -0.21
N HIS A 193 2.34 15.45 -1.49
CA HIS A 193 0.94 15.68 -1.82
C HIS A 193 0.03 14.62 -1.21
N VAL A 194 -1.09 15.07 -0.68
CA VAL A 194 -2.21 14.21 -0.29
C VAL A 194 -2.89 13.66 -1.54
N ARG A 195 -3.06 14.49 -2.57
CA ARG A 195 -3.71 14.13 -3.82
C ARG A 195 -3.19 14.96 -4.98
N SER A 196 -2.09 14.49 -5.58
CA SER A 196 -1.56 15.05 -6.82
C SER A 196 -2.61 15.08 -7.95
N PRO A 197 -2.62 16.13 -8.80
CA PRO A 197 -3.40 16.13 -10.04
C PRO A 197 -3.00 14.94 -10.93
N GLY A 198 -3.99 14.33 -11.59
CA GLY A 198 -3.77 13.16 -12.44
C GLY A 198 -4.76 13.08 -13.60
N ILE A 199 -4.48 12.20 -14.56
CA ILE A 199 -5.13 12.14 -15.88
C ILE A 199 -6.11 10.97 -16.06
N GLY A 200 -6.55 10.33 -14.97
CA GLY A 200 -7.53 9.25 -15.04
C GLY A 200 -7.40 8.24 -13.91
N SER A 201 -8.41 7.38 -13.76
CA SER A 201 -8.34 6.19 -12.93
C SER A 201 -7.86 4.99 -13.74
N ARG A 202 -7.57 3.84 -13.12
CA ARG A 202 -7.18 2.62 -13.88
C ARG A 202 -8.19 2.23 -14.97
N ARG A 203 -9.47 2.59 -14.82
CA ARG A 203 -10.54 2.29 -15.79
C ARG A 203 -10.62 3.31 -16.92
N THR A 204 -10.27 4.57 -16.65
CA THR A 204 -10.40 5.68 -17.60
C THR A 204 -9.06 6.15 -18.17
N LEU A 205 -7.93 5.59 -17.73
CA LEU A 205 -6.61 5.90 -18.27
C LEU A 205 -6.47 5.37 -19.71
N LEU A 206 -6.50 6.28 -20.68
CA LEU A 206 -6.38 5.98 -22.11
C LEU A 206 -4.99 6.28 -22.65
N LEU A 207 -4.15 7.01 -21.91
CA LEU A 207 -2.76 7.23 -22.25
C LEU A 207 -1.91 6.01 -21.85
N ARG A 208 -1.06 5.51 -22.76
CA ARG A 208 -0.11 4.43 -22.48
C ARG A 208 1.28 4.98 -22.24
N GLU A 209 1.81 5.73 -23.18
CA GLU A 209 3.17 6.29 -23.16
C GLU A 209 3.21 7.61 -23.95
N VAL A 210 4.20 8.45 -23.67
CA VAL A 210 4.50 9.66 -24.43
C VAL A 210 5.81 9.44 -25.18
N THR A 211 5.74 9.32 -26.50
CA THR A 211 6.91 8.97 -27.31
C THR A 211 7.79 10.19 -27.62
N ALA A 212 7.24 11.39 -27.56
CA ALA A 212 7.99 12.63 -27.68
C ALA A 212 7.27 13.79 -26.99
N PHE A 213 8.01 14.63 -26.28
CA PHE A 213 7.51 15.78 -25.55
C PHE A 213 8.43 16.99 -25.73
N ASP A 214 7.83 18.11 -26.14
CA ASP A 214 8.42 19.44 -26.21
C ASP A 214 7.50 20.42 -25.46
N PRO A 215 7.98 21.12 -24.42
CA PRO A 215 7.14 21.94 -23.54
C PRO A 215 6.50 23.16 -24.23
N ASP A 216 7.04 23.61 -25.37
CA ASP A 216 6.55 24.78 -26.11
C ASP A 216 5.75 24.37 -27.36
N ARG A 217 6.05 23.23 -27.96
CA ARG A 217 5.43 22.77 -29.22
C ARG A 217 4.32 21.74 -29.00
N GLY A 218 4.44 20.90 -27.98
CA GLY A 218 3.48 19.85 -27.66
C GLY A 218 4.07 18.45 -27.62
N LEU A 219 3.25 17.42 -27.86
CA LEU A 219 3.67 16.03 -27.61
C LEU A 219 3.01 15.00 -28.54
N THR A 220 3.73 13.89 -28.76
CA THR A 220 3.22 12.68 -29.41
C THR A 220 3.08 11.57 -28.37
N ALA A 221 1.96 10.86 -28.40
CA ALA A 221 1.64 9.82 -27.44
C ALA A 221 0.98 8.60 -28.07
N THR A 222 1.26 7.43 -27.49
CA THR A 222 0.53 6.20 -27.79
C THR A 222 -0.52 5.99 -26.71
N GLY A 223 -1.76 5.74 -27.11
CA GLY A 223 -2.86 5.42 -26.21
C GLY A 223 -3.03 3.93 -25.94
N ARG A 224 -4.05 3.60 -25.16
CA ARG A 224 -4.55 2.24 -24.93
C ARG A 224 -5.77 1.99 -25.80
N THR A 225 -6.02 0.73 -26.14
CA THR A 225 -7.25 0.36 -26.84
C THR A 225 -8.44 0.65 -25.90
N PRO A 226 -9.44 1.43 -26.34
CA PRO A 226 -10.60 1.74 -25.52
C PRO A 226 -11.38 0.47 -25.12
N PRO A 227 -11.97 0.42 -23.92
CA PRO A 227 -12.93 -0.63 -23.56
C PRO A 227 -14.11 -0.64 -24.53
N THR A 228 -14.66 -1.81 -24.84
CA THR A 228 -15.84 -1.95 -25.73
C THR A 228 -17.07 -1.22 -25.21
N THR A 229 -17.14 -0.97 -23.89
CA THR A 229 -18.22 -0.21 -23.25
C THR A 229 -18.16 1.29 -23.50
N TRP A 230 -17.02 1.83 -23.98
CA TRP A 230 -16.86 3.26 -24.24
C TRP A 230 -16.88 3.51 -25.75
N HIS A 231 -17.85 4.30 -26.25
CA HIS A 231 -17.93 4.52 -27.69
C HIS A 231 -16.71 5.30 -28.21
N SER A 232 -16.22 4.92 -29.39
CA SER A 232 -14.94 5.40 -29.93
C SER A 232 -14.79 6.94 -29.91
N PRO A 233 -15.79 7.76 -30.26
CA PRO A 233 -15.63 9.22 -30.21
C PRO A 233 -15.40 9.78 -28.81
N ALA A 234 -16.09 9.24 -27.80
CA ALA A 234 -15.97 9.64 -26.40
C ALA A 234 -14.57 9.29 -25.86
N ALA A 235 -14.13 8.05 -26.09
CA ALA A 235 -12.79 7.61 -25.69
C ALA A 235 -11.69 8.39 -26.42
N LEU A 236 -11.83 8.63 -27.73
CA LEU A 236 -10.85 9.39 -28.50
C LEU A 236 -10.71 10.82 -27.95
N LEU A 237 -11.81 11.52 -27.69
CA LEU A 237 -11.78 12.86 -27.10
C LEU A 237 -11.12 12.86 -25.72
N GLU A 238 -11.48 11.89 -24.87
CA GLU A 238 -10.92 11.78 -23.52
C GLU A 238 -9.40 11.54 -23.56
N GLY A 239 -8.91 10.66 -24.42
CA GLY A 239 -7.46 10.50 -24.60
C GLY A 239 -6.77 11.80 -25.05
N GLY A 240 -7.44 12.63 -25.85
CA GLY A 240 -6.95 13.97 -26.20
C GLY A 240 -6.88 14.92 -24.99
N LEU A 241 -7.89 14.91 -24.12
CA LEU A 241 -7.89 15.67 -22.86
C LEU A 241 -6.78 15.21 -21.91
N GLN A 242 -6.52 13.90 -21.83
CA GLN A 242 -5.45 13.34 -21.00
C GLN A 242 -4.07 13.75 -21.48
N VAL A 243 -3.86 13.76 -22.80
CA VAL A 243 -2.60 14.24 -23.41
C VAL A 243 -2.38 15.73 -23.11
N MET A 244 -3.43 16.55 -23.17
CA MET A 244 -3.34 17.97 -22.77
C MET A 244 -2.99 18.14 -21.29
N ALA A 245 -3.64 17.38 -20.41
CA ALA A 245 -3.39 17.42 -18.98
C ALA A 245 -1.98 16.93 -18.64
N PHE A 246 -1.49 15.88 -19.32
CA PHE A 246 -0.10 15.42 -19.20
C PHE A 246 0.88 16.51 -19.62
N HIS A 247 0.66 17.16 -20.76
CA HIS A 247 1.49 18.29 -21.20
C HIS A 247 1.54 19.39 -20.14
N LEU A 248 0.38 19.81 -19.64
CA LEU A 248 0.29 20.86 -18.63
C LEU A 248 1.06 20.48 -17.35
N ALA A 249 0.94 19.22 -16.89
CA ALA A 249 1.71 18.69 -15.76
C ALA A 249 3.22 18.71 -16.03
N ALA A 250 3.67 18.15 -17.16
CA ALA A 250 5.07 18.02 -17.53
C ALA A 250 5.82 19.37 -17.58
N THR A 251 5.11 20.48 -17.75
CA THR A 251 5.67 21.84 -17.64
C THR A 251 5.85 22.37 -16.21
N GLY A 252 5.68 21.54 -15.18
CA GLY A 252 5.88 21.88 -13.77
C GLY A 252 4.70 22.58 -13.07
N ARG A 253 3.59 22.80 -13.79
CA ARG A 253 2.45 23.59 -13.28
C ARG A 253 1.61 22.90 -12.22
N THR A 254 1.87 21.63 -11.92
CA THR A 254 1.18 20.88 -10.86
C THR A 254 1.99 20.76 -9.57
N ILE A 255 3.25 21.20 -9.54
CA ILE A 255 4.20 20.95 -8.43
C ILE A 255 3.70 21.52 -7.10
N HIS A 256 3.01 22.68 -7.13
CA HIS A 256 2.53 23.37 -5.93
C HIS A 256 1.00 23.30 -5.76
N HIS A 257 0.34 22.35 -6.43
CA HIS A 257 -1.12 22.26 -6.54
C HIS A 257 -1.65 20.94 -5.99
N ASP A 258 -1.49 20.71 -4.68
CA ASP A 258 -2.05 19.56 -3.97
C ASP A 258 -3.59 19.62 -3.90
N GLY A 259 -4.25 18.51 -4.25
CA GLY A 259 -5.71 18.42 -4.37
C GLY A 259 -6.32 19.26 -5.48
N TRP A 260 -5.59 19.47 -6.58
CA TRP A 260 -6.12 20.06 -7.80
C TRP A 260 -6.47 18.97 -8.82
N ARG A 261 -7.31 19.31 -9.80
CA ARG A 261 -7.68 18.44 -10.92
C ARG A 261 -7.59 19.18 -12.25
N PHE A 262 -7.55 18.42 -13.33
CA PHE A 262 -7.70 18.93 -14.68
C PHE A 262 -9.17 18.91 -15.08
N GLU A 263 -9.63 19.93 -15.79
CA GLU A 263 -10.96 19.95 -16.39
C GLU A 263 -10.96 20.72 -17.72
N PRO A 264 -11.92 20.43 -18.64
CA PRO A 264 -12.16 21.29 -19.78
C PRO A 264 -12.47 22.72 -19.34
N LEU A 265 -11.92 23.71 -20.05
CA LEU A 265 -12.19 25.12 -19.78
C LEU A 265 -13.65 25.45 -20.17
N PRO A 266 -14.49 25.96 -19.25
CA PRO A 266 -15.85 26.35 -19.58
C PRO A 266 -15.92 27.50 -20.60
N GLU A 267 -16.95 27.48 -21.44
CA GLU A 267 -17.22 28.47 -22.49
C GLU A 267 -16.10 28.62 -23.54
N ALA A 268 -15.21 27.62 -23.64
CA ALA A 268 -14.18 27.53 -24.67
C ALA A 268 -14.65 26.59 -25.80
N PRO A 269 -15.13 27.12 -26.93
CA PRO A 269 -15.60 26.29 -28.02
C PRO A 269 -14.43 25.52 -28.66
N THR A 270 -14.63 24.22 -28.84
CA THR A 270 -13.70 23.32 -29.52
C THR A 270 -14.31 22.86 -30.84
N ARG A 271 -13.61 23.05 -31.96
CA ARG A 271 -14.05 22.45 -33.22
C ARG A 271 -13.64 20.98 -33.25
N LEU A 272 -14.62 20.09 -33.20
CA LEU A 272 -14.45 18.66 -33.12
C LEU A 272 -14.84 18.00 -34.44
N ARG A 273 -13.88 17.29 -35.05
CA ARG A 273 -14.07 16.41 -36.20
C ARG A 273 -13.69 14.98 -35.80
N VAL A 274 -14.64 14.06 -35.76
CA VAL A 274 -14.39 12.70 -35.25
C VAL A 274 -15.14 11.65 -36.07
N LEU A 275 -14.46 10.54 -36.36
CA LEU A 275 -15.05 9.39 -37.03
C LEU A 275 -15.92 8.60 -36.04
N LEU A 276 -17.23 8.53 -36.30
CA LEU A 276 -18.19 7.94 -35.37
C LEU A 276 -17.98 6.43 -35.17
N ASN A 277 -17.54 5.73 -36.22
CA ASN A 277 -17.20 4.30 -36.21
C ASN A 277 -15.71 4.12 -36.55
N ALA A 278 -14.84 4.59 -35.65
CA ALA A 278 -13.40 4.45 -35.81
C ALA A 278 -12.97 2.97 -35.80
N PRO A 279 -11.95 2.58 -36.59
CA PRO A 279 -11.44 1.21 -36.59
C PRO A 279 -10.90 0.82 -35.20
N SER A 280 -10.98 -0.47 -34.89
CA SER A 280 -10.33 -1.03 -33.70
C SER A 280 -8.81 -0.96 -33.85
N GLY A 281 -8.11 -0.44 -32.86
CA GLY A 281 -6.65 -0.38 -32.86
C GLY A 281 -6.10 0.43 -31.70
N THR A 282 -4.80 0.70 -31.73
CA THR A 282 -4.14 1.54 -30.74
C THR A 282 -4.11 2.99 -31.23
N PRO A 283 -4.77 3.93 -30.54
CA PRO A 283 -4.75 5.33 -30.96
C PRO A 283 -3.37 5.96 -30.72
N ARG A 284 -2.91 6.80 -31.65
CA ARG A 284 -1.77 7.72 -31.48
C ARG A 284 -2.28 9.15 -31.48
N TYR A 285 -1.89 9.93 -30.47
CA TYR A 285 -2.30 11.32 -30.29
C TYR A 285 -1.14 12.26 -30.58
N HIS A 286 -1.42 13.34 -31.30
CA HIS A 286 -0.49 14.42 -31.59
C HIS A 286 -1.10 15.72 -31.09
N LEU A 287 -0.47 16.32 -30.09
CA LEU A 287 -0.88 17.57 -29.49
C LEU A 287 0.03 18.70 -29.95
N THR A 288 -0.54 19.73 -30.56
CA THR A 288 0.14 20.98 -30.89
C THR A 288 -0.33 22.08 -29.97
N VAL A 289 0.57 22.62 -29.15
CA VAL A 289 0.26 23.67 -28.18
C VAL A 289 0.06 25.01 -28.89
N ARG A 290 -1.04 25.69 -28.61
CA ARG A 290 -1.31 27.06 -29.09
C ARG A 290 -0.83 28.10 -28.09
N SER A 291 -1.13 27.89 -26.81
CA SER A 291 -0.72 28.77 -25.72
C SER A 291 -0.86 28.06 -24.36
N VAL A 292 -0.04 28.50 -23.40
CA VAL A 292 -0.20 28.12 -21.99
C VAL A 292 -0.12 29.39 -21.15
N THR A 293 -1.20 29.71 -20.44
CA THR A 293 -1.33 30.93 -19.63
C THR A 293 -1.73 30.55 -18.22
N GLY A 294 -0.84 30.80 -17.24
CA GLY A 294 -1.08 30.38 -15.85
C GLY A 294 -1.30 28.87 -15.76
N THR A 295 -2.48 28.48 -15.27
CA THR A 295 -2.93 27.09 -15.10
C THR A 295 -3.77 26.56 -16.27
N THR A 296 -3.82 27.27 -17.41
CA THR A 296 -4.64 26.89 -18.57
C THR A 296 -3.77 26.63 -19.80
N ALA A 297 -4.07 25.56 -20.54
CA ALA A 297 -3.47 25.25 -21.83
C ALA A 297 -4.53 25.19 -22.94
N HIS A 298 -4.19 25.75 -24.10
CA HIS A 298 -4.94 25.62 -25.34
C HIS A 298 -4.10 24.86 -26.36
N ALA A 299 -4.71 23.89 -27.04
CA ALA A 299 -4.01 23.05 -28.00
C ALA A 299 -4.94 22.53 -29.10
N ASP A 300 -4.32 22.06 -30.18
CA ASP A 300 -4.96 21.22 -31.18
C ASP A 300 -4.53 19.77 -30.98
N VAL A 301 -5.47 18.84 -31.08
CA VAL A 301 -5.21 17.41 -30.91
C VAL A 301 -5.66 16.65 -32.15
N VAL A 302 -4.74 15.89 -32.74
CA VAL A 302 -5.02 14.96 -33.84
C VAL A 302 -4.80 13.53 -33.37
N GLY A 303 -5.83 12.69 -33.44
CA GLY A 303 -5.79 11.27 -33.12
C GLY A 303 -5.78 10.42 -34.38
N THR A 304 -4.93 9.40 -34.42
CA THR A 304 -4.78 8.47 -35.54
C THR A 304 -4.88 7.01 -35.06
N ILE A 305 -5.41 6.13 -35.90
CA ILE A 305 -5.37 4.67 -35.71
C ILE A 305 -4.88 4.09 -37.03
N ASP A 306 -3.83 3.26 -37.00
CA ASP A 306 -3.21 2.67 -38.20
C ASP A 306 -2.95 3.70 -39.32
N GLU A 307 -2.32 4.83 -38.97
CA GLU A 307 -2.01 5.96 -39.87
C GLU A 307 -3.23 6.62 -40.55
N ARG A 308 -4.44 6.39 -40.03
CA ARG A 308 -5.65 7.10 -40.45
C ARG A 308 -6.07 8.08 -39.37
N VAL A 309 -6.32 9.35 -39.74
CA VAL A 309 -6.88 10.34 -38.82
C VAL A 309 -8.32 9.94 -38.45
N VAL A 310 -8.60 9.83 -37.15
CA VAL A 310 -9.91 9.48 -36.59
C VAL A 310 -10.48 10.56 -35.69
N LEU A 311 -9.63 11.49 -35.23
CA LEU A 311 -10.00 12.63 -34.38
C LEU A 311 -9.18 13.86 -34.80
N CYS A 312 -9.83 15.01 -34.89
CA CYS A 312 -9.22 16.33 -34.95
C CYS A 312 -10.03 17.27 -34.05
N ALA A 313 -9.43 17.71 -32.95
CA ALA A 313 -10.01 18.67 -32.01
C ALA A 313 -9.18 19.95 -32.03
N GLU A 314 -9.73 21.04 -32.56
CA GLU A 314 -9.06 22.33 -32.67
C GLU A 314 -9.54 23.30 -31.59
N GLY A 315 -8.59 23.96 -30.93
CA GLY A 315 -8.87 24.91 -29.85
C GLY A 315 -9.31 24.26 -28.54
N LEU A 316 -9.02 22.97 -28.34
CA LEU A 316 -9.28 22.27 -27.10
C LEU A 316 -8.55 22.99 -25.95
N ALA A 317 -9.22 23.14 -24.81
CA ALA A 317 -8.74 23.92 -23.69
C ALA A 317 -8.91 23.16 -22.38
N VAL A 318 -7.81 22.99 -21.64
CA VAL A 318 -7.79 22.35 -20.31
C VAL A 318 -7.24 23.34 -19.30
N ARG A 319 -7.87 23.39 -18.12
CA ARG A 319 -7.37 24.15 -16.99
C ARG A 319 -7.13 23.26 -15.77
N LEU A 320 -6.12 23.61 -14.99
CA LEU A 320 -5.90 23.08 -13.66
C LEU A 320 -6.68 23.95 -12.67
N VAL A 321 -7.58 23.33 -11.91
CA VAL A 321 -8.41 24.00 -10.89
C VAL A 321 -8.31 23.29 -9.55
N ALA A 322 -8.58 24.04 -8.48
CA ALA A 322 -8.80 23.46 -7.18
C ALA A 322 -9.93 22.42 -7.24
N ASP A 323 -9.60 21.17 -6.93
CA ASP A 323 -10.58 20.14 -6.55
C ASP A 323 -10.74 20.10 -5.03
N THR A 324 -10.09 21.05 -4.36
CA THR A 324 -10.28 21.28 -2.96
C THR A 324 -11.63 21.95 -2.78
N PRO A 325 -12.39 21.45 -1.82
CA PRO A 325 -11.99 20.48 -0.81
C PRO A 325 -12.31 19.06 -1.24
N LEU A 326 -11.43 18.11 -0.91
CA LEU A 326 -11.47 16.73 -1.41
C LEU A 326 -12.75 16.01 -0.93
N PRO A 327 -13.88 15.94 -1.66
CA PRO A 327 -15.15 15.50 -1.07
C PRO A 327 -15.37 13.98 -1.19
N HIS A 328 -14.49 13.29 -1.91
CA HIS A 328 -14.58 11.86 -2.22
C HIS A 328 -14.75 10.96 -0.99
N TRP A 329 -14.29 11.40 0.18
CA TRP A 329 -14.42 10.64 1.43
C TRP A 329 -15.86 10.40 1.87
N LYS A 330 -16.80 11.28 1.49
CA LYS A 330 -18.25 11.11 1.73
C LYS A 330 -18.80 9.86 1.05
N LEU A 331 -18.15 9.39 -0.01
CA LEU A 331 -18.58 8.24 -0.82
C LEU A 331 -17.95 6.92 -0.39
N LEU A 332 -16.95 6.96 0.50
CA LEU A 332 -16.25 5.78 0.99
C LEU A 332 -17.10 5.01 2.01
N GLY A 333 -16.70 3.77 2.30
CA GLY A 333 -17.34 2.90 3.30
C GLY A 333 -17.31 3.45 4.74
N PRO A 334 -17.54 2.62 5.77
CA PRO A 334 -17.42 3.07 7.16
C PRO A 334 -15.99 3.55 7.47
N PRO A 335 -15.79 4.41 8.50
CA PRO A 335 -14.47 4.86 8.92
C PRO A 335 -13.50 3.69 9.10
N ALA A 336 -12.35 3.74 8.44
CA ALA A 336 -11.32 2.73 8.56
C ALA A 336 -10.25 3.19 9.55
N VAL A 337 -9.75 2.25 10.35
CA VAL A 337 -8.65 2.51 11.28
C VAL A 337 -7.37 2.00 10.65
N GLN A 338 -6.30 2.81 10.66
CA GLN A 338 -4.98 2.29 10.36
C GLN A 338 -4.50 1.43 11.54
N ARG A 339 -4.48 0.12 11.33
CA ARG A 339 -4.23 -0.87 12.40
C ARG A 339 -2.76 -1.22 12.57
N THR A 340 -1.98 -1.07 11.51
CA THR A 340 -0.59 -1.50 11.43
C THR A 340 0.33 -0.34 11.14
N GLY A 341 1.62 -0.58 11.38
CA GLY A 341 2.70 0.25 10.91
C GLY A 341 2.92 0.38 9.40
N ASP A 342 2.02 -0.12 8.54
CA ASP A 342 2.14 0.07 7.10
C ASP A 342 1.20 1.22 6.68
N PRO A 343 1.71 2.31 6.08
CA PRO A 343 0.88 3.42 5.63
C PRO A 343 -0.19 2.95 4.64
N VAL A 344 -1.46 3.16 4.99
CA VAL A 344 -2.60 2.94 4.09
C VAL A 344 -2.81 4.24 3.28
N PRO A 345 -3.17 4.17 1.99
CA PRO A 345 -3.53 5.37 1.23
C PRO A 345 -4.59 6.20 1.98
N LEU A 346 -4.34 7.50 2.16
CA LEU A 346 -5.20 8.38 2.96
C LEU A 346 -6.65 8.39 2.47
N SER A 347 -6.84 8.25 1.16
CA SER A 347 -8.14 8.11 0.51
C SER A 347 -8.93 6.88 0.93
N ALA A 348 -8.37 5.94 1.70
CA ALA A 348 -9.08 4.78 2.25
C ALA A 348 -9.41 4.92 3.74
N LEU A 349 -8.85 5.92 4.43
CA LEU A 349 -9.02 6.14 5.88
C LEU A 349 -10.21 7.03 6.25
N ALA A 350 -10.80 7.70 5.25
CA ALA A 350 -11.72 8.82 5.42
C ALA A 350 -13.22 8.42 5.42
N GLY A 351 -13.56 7.15 5.64
CA GLY A 351 -14.93 6.64 5.48
C GLY A 351 -15.97 7.28 6.41
N LEU A 352 -17.21 7.44 5.92
CA LEU A 352 -18.36 7.96 6.70
C LEU A 352 -19.67 7.19 6.53
N ARG A 353 -19.78 6.27 5.56
CA ARG A 353 -21.05 5.58 5.32
C ARG A 353 -21.46 4.77 6.54
N GLY A 354 -22.61 5.10 7.12
CA GLY A 354 -23.15 4.44 8.33
C GLY A 354 -22.54 4.90 9.65
N HIS A 355 -21.71 5.95 9.64
CA HIS A 355 -21.22 6.59 10.86
C HIS A 355 -22.32 7.50 11.45
N ASP A 356 -22.60 7.34 12.74
CA ASP A 356 -23.47 8.21 13.51
C ASP A 356 -22.91 8.30 14.94
N ASP A 357 -22.67 9.51 15.43
CA ASP A 357 -22.07 9.75 16.75
C ASP A 357 -22.98 10.62 17.64
N PRO A 358 -23.92 10.00 18.38
CA PRO A 358 -24.91 10.74 19.20
C PRO A 358 -24.30 11.53 20.36
N ALA A 359 -23.03 11.30 20.71
CA ALA A 359 -22.36 12.06 21.75
C ALA A 359 -21.87 13.44 21.28
N ALA A 360 -21.79 13.67 19.97
CA ALA A 360 -21.29 14.93 19.42
C ALA A 360 -22.23 16.11 19.71
N ALA A 361 -21.65 17.23 20.13
CA ALA A 361 -22.34 18.51 20.28
C ALA A 361 -22.91 18.99 18.94
N SER A 362 -23.96 19.81 19.02
CA SER A 362 -24.58 20.43 17.84
C SER A 362 -24.80 21.92 18.06
N THR A 363 -24.42 22.73 17.07
CA THR A 363 -24.70 24.17 17.02
C THR A 363 -25.38 24.49 15.70
N GLY A 364 -26.65 24.87 15.75
CA GLY A 364 -27.46 25.09 14.56
C GLY A 364 -27.65 23.79 13.77
N ARG A 365 -27.12 23.73 12.53
CA ARG A 365 -27.17 22.54 11.66
C ARG A 365 -25.90 21.69 11.70
N ILE A 366 -24.85 22.17 12.36
CA ILE A 366 -23.54 21.50 12.41
C ILE A 366 -23.51 20.61 13.62
N ARG A 367 -23.15 19.34 13.41
CA ARG A 367 -22.86 18.36 14.46
C ARG A 367 -21.37 18.10 14.46
N TYR A 368 -20.70 18.31 15.58
CA TYR A 368 -19.24 18.22 15.68
C TYR A 368 -18.76 16.77 15.88
N ASP A 369 -19.21 15.87 15.00
CA ASP A 369 -18.83 14.47 14.94
C ASP A 369 -17.60 14.25 14.03
N HIS A 370 -17.26 12.98 13.78
CA HIS A 370 -16.14 12.61 12.92
C HIS A 370 -16.26 13.16 11.49
N ALA A 371 -17.47 13.34 10.96
CA ALA A 371 -17.67 13.93 9.64
C ALA A 371 -17.21 15.38 9.63
N THR A 372 -17.54 16.16 10.66
CA THR A 372 -17.04 17.53 10.83
C THR A 372 -15.51 17.57 10.98
N MET A 373 -14.91 16.58 11.64
CA MET A 373 -13.43 16.52 11.77
C MET A 373 -12.74 16.21 10.46
N LEU A 374 -13.27 15.29 9.66
CA LEU A 374 -12.80 15.07 8.29
C LEU A 374 -13.03 16.29 7.41
N THR A 375 -14.16 17.00 7.58
CA THR A 375 -14.38 18.28 6.89
C THR A 375 -13.34 19.31 7.29
N ALA A 376 -12.99 19.37 8.58
CA ALA A 376 -11.98 20.29 9.07
C ALA A 376 -10.57 19.97 8.55
N ALA A 377 -10.26 18.70 8.32
CA ALA A 377 -8.99 18.26 7.74
C ALA A 377 -8.95 18.45 6.21
N TRP A 378 -9.94 17.92 5.47
CA TRP A 378 -9.89 17.78 4.01
C TRP A 378 -11.09 18.38 3.26
N GLY A 379 -12.19 18.65 3.96
CA GLY A 379 -13.46 19.08 3.37
C GLY A 379 -13.68 20.59 3.26
N PRO A 380 -14.87 20.99 2.73
CA PRO A 380 -15.25 22.38 2.54
C PRO A 380 -15.37 23.13 3.84
N ARG A 381 -14.58 24.19 3.98
CA ARG A 381 -14.57 24.98 5.20
C ARG A 381 -15.91 25.70 5.39
N ALA A 382 -16.54 26.10 4.29
CA ALA A 382 -17.90 26.65 4.26
C ALA A 382 -18.98 25.74 4.87
N GLU A 383 -18.80 24.42 4.92
CA GLU A 383 -19.78 23.49 5.53
C GLU A 383 -19.78 23.56 7.06
N ILE A 384 -18.67 23.98 7.67
CA ILE A 384 -18.49 24.08 9.13
C ILE A 384 -18.38 25.52 9.59
N LEU A 385 -18.05 26.45 8.69
CA LEU A 385 -17.89 27.86 8.97
C LEU A 385 -18.33 28.67 7.73
N PRO A 386 -19.55 29.24 7.74
CA PRO A 386 -20.05 30.04 6.63
C PRO A 386 -19.05 31.13 6.23
N ASP A 387 -18.93 31.39 4.93
CA ASP A 387 -18.02 32.37 4.31
C ASP A 387 -16.50 32.07 4.44
N ALA A 388 -16.11 30.95 5.07
CA ALA A 388 -14.71 30.55 5.13
C ALA A 388 -14.16 30.11 3.76
N SER A 389 -12.95 30.56 3.44
CA SER A 389 -12.17 30.10 2.28
C SER A 389 -11.67 28.67 2.46
N ASP A 390 -11.49 27.93 1.35
CA ASP A 390 -10.87 26.60 1.36
C ASP A 390 -9.36 26.63 1.64
N ASP A 391 -8.74 27.82 1.62
CA ASP A 391 -7.36 28.05 2.09
C ASP A 391 -7.27 28.29 3.61
N ALA A 392 -8.39 28.27 4.34
CA ALA A 392 -8.44 28.47 5.78
C ALA A 392 -7.76 27.33 6.56
N LEU A 393 -7.55 27.56 7.86
CA LEU A 393 -6.84 26.64 8.74
C LEU A 393 -7.46 25.24 8.76
N ARG A 394 -6.61 24.22 8.64
CA ARG A 394 -7.01 22.81 8.61
C ARG A 394 -6.50 22.05 9.83
N LEU A 395 -7.24 21.00 10.18
CA LEU A 395 -6.77 19.99 11.13
C LEU A 395 -5.87 18.96 10.43
N PRO A 396 -5.10 18.19 11.20
CA PRO A 396 -4.56 16.93 10.72
C PRO A 396 -5.65 15.97 10.26
N GLY A 397 -5.36 15.25 9.18
CA GLY A 397 -6.18 14.17 8.67
C GLY A 397 -5.70 12.80 9.16
N PRO A 398 -6.52 11.75 9.04
CA PRO A 398 -6.09 10.37 9.26
C PRO A 398 -4.79 10.03 8.51
N PRO A 399 -3.90 9.18 9.06
CA PRO A 399 -4.00 8.50 10.36
C PRO A 399 -3.58 9.37 11.57
N TYR A 400 -3.34 10.67 11.37
CA TYR A 400 -2.89 11.62 12.41
C TYR A 400 -4.01 12.51 12.95
N LEU A 401 -5.28 12.24 12.60
CA LEU A 401 -6.45 12.88 13.18
C LEU A 401 -6.73 12.22 14.54
N PHE A 402 -6.41 12.92 15.62
CA PHE A 402 -6.61 12.45 16.99
C PHE A 402 -7.75 13.19 17.70
N LEU A 403 -8.81 13.46 16.94
CA LEU A 403 -10.03 14.11 17.41
C LEU A 403 -11.23 13.42 16.77
N THR A 404 -11.98 12.65 17.55
CA THR A 404 -13.16 11.93 17.06
C THR A 404 -14.37 12.84 16.99
N ARG A 405 -14.57 13.67 18.02
CA ARG A 405 -15.74 14.55 18.17
C ARG A 405 -15.48 15.68 19.17
N VAL A 406 -16.32 16.70 19.11
CA VAL A 406 -16.49 17.70 20.19
C VAL A 406 -17.82 17.43 20.88
N ILE A 407 -17.82 17.31 22.20
CA ILE A 407 -19.00 17.01 23.03
C ILE A 407 -19.56 18.24 23.75
N GLU A 408 -18.76 19.31 23.88
CA GLU A 408 -19.20 20.58 24.46
C GLU A 408 -18.44 21.75 23.82
N LEU A 409 -19.13 22.87 23.58
CA LEU A 409 -18.57 24.11 23.04
C LEU A 409 -19.22 25.30 23.75
N SER A 410 -18.42 26.23 24.25
CA SER A 410 -18.92 27.32 25.10
C SER A 410 -19.46 28.54 24.36
N VAL A 411 -19.31 28.62 23.03
CA VAL A 411 -19.71 29.79 22.23
C VAL A 411 -20.27 29.39 20.86
N THR A 412 -21.08 30.29 20.27
CA THR A 412 -21.56 30.22 18.89
C THR A 412 -20.50 30.83 17.95
N HIS A 413 -20.40 30.36 16.71
CA HIS A 413 -19.42 30.80 15.70
C HIS A 413 -19.22 32.34 15.65
N GLY A 414 -17.97 32.80 15.66
CA GLY A 414 -17.59 34.20 15.42
C GLY A 414 -17.40 35.10 16.66
N ASP A 415 -17.83 34.68 17.86
CA ASP A 415 -17.79 35.49 19.10
C ASP A 415 -16.74 35.01 20.13
N PHE A 416 -15.66 34.37 19.66
CA PHE A 416 -14.65 33.78 20.54
C PHE A 416 -13.76 34.85 21.19
N ARG A 417 -13.56 34.70 22.49
CA ARG A 417 -12.76 35.57 23.37
C ARG A 417 -12.05 34.75 24.44
N PRO A 418 -11.07 35.30 25.18
CA PRO A 418 -10.59 34.66 26.40
C PRO A 418 -11.72 34.14 27.29
N GLY A 419 -11.64 32.88 27.70
CA GLY A 419 -12.67 32.08 28.35
C GLY A 419 -13.50 31.19 27.42
N SER A 420 -13.31 31.27 26.10
CA SER A 420 -13.93 30.33 25.16
C SER A 420 -13.30 28.96 25.31
N SER A 421 -14.11 27.91 25.35
CA SER A 421 -13.66 26.55 25.59
C SER A 421 -14.41 25.53 24.75
N LEU A 422 -13.75 24.38 24.55
CA LEU A 422 -14.38 23.20 24.00
C LEU A 422 -13.91 21.94 24.73
N VAL A 423 -14.74 20.91 24.71
CA VAL A 423 -14.40 19.57 25.21
C VAL A 423 -14.48 18.60 24.06
N ALA A 424 -13.34 17.98 23.73
CA ALA A 424 -13.20 17.02 22.65
C ALA A 424 -12.90 15.61 23.19
N GLU A 425 -13.27 14.60 22.42
CA GLU A 425 -12.93 13.20 22.71
C GLU A 425 -12.19 12.57 21.53
N TYR A 426 -11.22 11.72 21.85
CA TYR A 426 -10.59 10.80 20.92
C TYR A 426 -10.81 9.37 21.41
N ASP A 427 -11.57 8.60 20.62
CA ASP A 427 -11.74 7.17 20.86
C ASP A 427 -10.51 6.44 20.36
N VAL A 428 -9.79 5.76 21.27
CA VAL A 428 -8.58 5.05 20.92
C VAL A 428 -8.93 3.63 20.49
N PRO A 429 -8.81 3.28 19.20
CA PRO A 429 -9.20 1.95 18.75
C PRO A 429 -8.33 0.88 19.43
N ARG A 430 -8.93 -0.26 19.77
CA ARG A 430 -8.20 -1.40 20.37
C ARG A 430 -7.03 -1.85 19.51
N HIS A 431 -7.19 -1.78 18.18
CA HIS A 431 -6.17 -2.11 17.19
C HIS A 431 -5.88 -0.87 16.35
N VAL A 432 -4.77 -0.19 16.64
CA VAL A 432 -4.33 1.04 15.96
C VAL A 432 -2.81 1.04 15.81
N TRP A 433 -2.32 1.64 14.73
CA TRP A 433 -0.93 1.56 14.28
C TRP A 433 0.11 1.97 15.34
N PHE A 434 -0.12 3.04 16.09
CA PHE A 434 0.83 3.50 17.09
C PHE A 434 0.93 2.56 18.29
N ARG A 435 -0.18 1.90 18.69
CA ARG A 435 -0.15 0.85 19.72
C ARG A 435 0.57 -0.39 19.24
N GLU A 436 0.37 -0.76 17.98
CA GLU A 436 1.05 -1.89 17.37
C GLU A 436 2.56 -1.67 17.33
N GLN A 437 2.99 -0.45 17.03
CA GLN A 437 4.41 -0.08 16.94
C GLN A 437 5.10 0.15 18.28
N SER A 438 4.41 0.72 19.27
CA SER A 438 5.03 1.14 20.55
C SER A 438 4.58 0.30 21.76
N GLY A 439 3.46 -0.42 21.67
CA GLY A 439 2.82 -1.10 22.80
C GLY A 439 2.08 -0.17 23.77
N THR A 440 2.13 1.15 23.57
CA THR A 440 1.55 2.20 24.41
C THR A 440 0.98 3.33 23.52
N VAL A 441 0.48 4.41 24.13
CA VAL A 441 0.18 5.67 23.42
C VAL A 441 1.44 6.54 23.48
N PRO A 442 2.20 6.71 22.37
CA PRO A 442 3.50 7.40 22.38
C PRO A 442 3.35 8.91 22.65
N VAL A 443 4.46 9.58 22.99
CA VAL A 443 4.47 10.99 23.41
C VAL A 443 3.94 11.89 22.30
N ALA A 444 4.31 11.64 21.05
CA ALA A 444 3.78 12.40 19.92
C ALA A 444 2.25 12.37 19.86
N VAL A 445 1.64 11.19 20.05
CA VAL A 445 0.18 11.03 19.98
C VAL A 445 -0.50 11.69 21.18
N LEU A 446 0.07 11.58 22.39
CA LEU A 446 -0.45 12.26 23.57
C LEU A 446 -0.43 13.78 23.41
N LEU A 447 0.66 14.34 22.86
CA LEU A 447 0.75 15.77 22.56
C LEU A 447 -0.31 16.17 21.54
N GLU A 448 -0.50 15.42 20.46
CA GLU A 448 -1.52 15.77 19.47
C GLU A 448 -2.95 15.67 19.98
N ILE A 449 -3.28 14.67 20.79
CA ILE A 449 -4.60 14.57 21.46
C ILE A 449 -4.86 15.80 22.34
N ALA A 450 -3.80 16.36 22.96
CA ALA A 450 -3.87 17.57 23.75
C ALA A 450 -3.94 18.86 22.90
N LEU A 451 -3.28 18.88 21.74
CA LEU A 451 -3.04 20.09 20.94
C LEU A 451 -4.04 20.32 19.79
N GLN A 452 -4.52 19.26 19.13
CA GLN A 452 -5.49 19.38 18.03
C GLN A 452 -6.82 20.05 18.43
N PRO A 453 -7.36 19.84 19.64
CA PRO A 453 -8.51 20.62 20.12
C PRO A 453 -8.27 22.13 20.11
N CYS A 454 -7.06 22.60 20.44
CA CYS A 454 -6.70 24.02 20.35
C CYS A 454 -6.76 24.50 18.89
N GLY A 455 -6.12 23.76 17.98
CA GLY A 455 -6.15 24.07 16.54
C GLY A 455 -7.56 24.06 15.96
N PHE A 456 -8.45 23.17 16.43
CA PHE A 456 -9.85 23.16 16.02
C PHE A 456 -10.59 24.39 16.52
N LEU A 457 -10.41 24.78 17.79
CA LEU A 457 -10.98 26.00 18.37
C LEU A 457 -10.53 27.22 17.56
N THR A 458 -9.22 27.36 17.31
CA THR A 458 -8.65 28.41 16.43
C THR A 458 -9.28 28.42 15.03
N ALA A 459 -9.51 27.24 14.44
CA ALA A 459 -10.09 27.12 13.10
C ALA A 459 -11.57 27.54 13.05
N LEU A 460 -12.31 27.44 14.17
CA LEU A 460 -13.68 27.95 14.29
C LEU A 460 -13.72 29.47 14.53
N MET A 461 -12.65 30.04 15.10
CA MET A 461 -12.51 31.48 15.36
C MET A 461 -12.26 32.29 14.10
N ASN A 462 -11.36 31.82 13.24
CA ASN A 462 -10.74 32.62 12.18
C ASN A 462 -11.43 32.49 10.81
N GLY A 463 -12.77 32.43 10.78
CA GLY A 463 -13.55 32.23 9.55
C GLY A 463 -13.70 33.43 8.62
N GLY A 464 -13.25 34.62 9.04
CA GLY A 464 -13.68 35.89 8.44
C GLY A 464 -12.60 36.80 7.87
N THR A 465 -11.33 36.40 7.75
CA THR A 465 -10.29 37.27 7.18
C THR A 465 -10.07 36.97 5.70
N ALA A 466 -10.67 37.83 4.86
CA ALA A 466 -10.64 37.71 3.40
C ALA A 466 -9.28 38.01 2.75
N ASP A 467 -8.24 38.37 3.51
CA ASP A 467 -7.00 38.94 2.94
C ASP A 467 -5.71 38.12 3.16
N GLU A 468 -5.65 37.15 4.10
CA GLU A 468 -4.37 36.48 4.40
C GLU A 468 -4.50 34.97 4.62
N ARG A 469 -3.75 34.19 3.83
CA ARG A 469 -3.57 32.73 3.95
C ARG A 469 -2.74 32.40 5.20
N LEU A 470 -3.35 32.52 6.37
CA LEU A 470 -2.67 32.22 7.64
C LEU A 470 -2.37 30.73 7.79
N ARG A 471 -1.32 30.43 8.56
CA ARG A 471 -0.85 29.11 8.96
C ARG A 471 -0.74 29.07 10.47
N ILE A 472 -1.16 27.96 11.09
CA ILE A 472 -0.99 27.77 12.52
C ILE A 472 0.34 27.07 12.80
N ARG A 473 1.09 27.53 13.80
CA ARG A 473 2.24 26.82 14.35
C ARG A 473 2.16 26.84 15.87
N ASN A 474 2.37 25.69 16.50
CA ASN A 474 2.63 25.67 17.93
C ASN A 474 4.01 26.30 18.17
N LEU A 475 4.10 27.19 19.16
CA LEU A 475 5.33 27.91 19.50
C LEU A 475 5.93 27.43 20.80
N ASP A 476 5.11 27.30 21.82
CA ASP A 476 5.55 26.98 23.17
C ASP A 476 4.48 26.14 23.86
N GLY A 477 4.88 25.41 24.88
CA GLY A 477 3.92 24.79 25.77
C GLY A 477 4.56 24.31 27.06
N ARG A 478 3.68 24.05 28.01
CA ARG A 478 3.99 23.49 29.32
C ARG A 478 2.93 22.46 29.65
N LEU A 479 3.25 21.17 29.60
CA LEU A 479 2.29 20.09 29.83
C LEU A 479 2.90 19.06 30.76
N SER A 480 2.20 18.66 31.81
CA SER A 480 2.71 17.69 32.77
C SER A 480 1.89 16.40 32.72
N THR A 481 2.58 15.26 32.75
CA THR A 481 1.94 13.95 33.00
C THR A 481 1.61 13.81 34.47
N VAL A 482 0.34 13.94 34.82
CA VAL A 482 -0.19 13.76 36.19
C VAL A 482 -0.28 12.27 36.54
N ARG A 483 -0.61 11.43 35.55
CA ARG A 483 -0.72 9.98 35.68
C ARG A 483 -0.38 9.30 34.34
N GLU A 484 0.21 8.10 34.40
CA GLU A 484 0.41 7.26 33.22
C GLU A 484 -0.91 7.05 32.48
N VAL A 485 -0.89 7.26 31.16
CA VAL A 485 -1.99 6.86 30.28
C VAL A 485 -1.88 5.36 30.03
N PRO A 486 -2.87 4.54 30.42
CA PRO A 486 -2.82 3.09 30.23
C PRO A 486 -2.67 2.70 28.76
N SER A 487 -1.92 1.63 28.49
CA SER A 487 -1.73 1.14 27.11
C SER A 487 -3.04 0.77 26.41
N ASP A 488 -4.05 0.36 27.18
CA ASP A 488 -5.37 -0.09 26.73
C ASP A 488 -6.49 0.97 26.88
N VAL A 489 -6.13 2.23 27.16
CA VAL A 489 -7.07 3.36 27.30
C VAL A 489 -8.17 3.35 26.23
N GLY A 490 -9.44 3.47 26.62
CA GLY A 490 -10.56 3.45 25.69
C GLY A 490 -10.78 4.80 25.00
N SER A 491 -10.65 5.88 25.75
CA SER A 491 -10.91 7.23 25.29
C SER A 491 -10.03 8.25 26.03
N LEU A 492 -9.61 9.29 25.31
CA LEU A 492 -9.04 10.49 25.91
C LEU A 492 -9.98 11.67 25.68
N ARG A 493 -10.33 12.37 26.75
CA ARG A 493 -11.16 13.57 26.74
C ARG A 493 -10.28 14.78 27.04
N THR A 494 -10.25 15.76 26.15
CA THR A 494 -9.47 16.99 26.29
C THR A 494 -10.39 18.19 26.37
N THR A 495 -10.33 18.90 27.49
CA THR A 495 -10.90 20.24 27.66
C THR A 495 -9.83 21.27 27.34
N VAL A 496 -10.14 22.19 26.43
CA VAL A 496 -9.28 23.33 26.13
C VAL A 496 -10.02 24.64 26.35
N GLU A 497 -9.33 25.63 26.89
CA GLU A 497 -9.84 26.97 27.11
C GLU A 497 -8.83 27.97 26.54
N LEU A 498 -9.29 28.85 25.66
CA LEU A 498 -8.52 29.99 25.19
C LEU A 498 -8.41 31.00 26.33
N THR A 499 -7.21 31.26 26.81
CA THR A 499 -6.97 32.14 27.97
C THR A 499 -6.52 33.54 27.58
N ASP A 500 -5.89 33.68 26.41
CA ASP A 500 -5.35 34.96 25.96
C ASP A 500 -5.19 35.01 24.43
N ILE A 501 -5.31 36.22 23.87
CA ILE A 501 -5.13 36.50 22.44
C ILE A 501 -4.35 37.81 22.30
N GLU A 502 -3.18 37.75 21.66
CA GLU A 502 -2.35 38.93 21.36
C GLU A 502 -2.16 39.07 19.85
N HIS A 503 -2.08 40.30 19.35
CA HIS A 503 -1.82 40.58 17.95
C HIS A 503 -0.51 41.36 17.82
N TRP A 504 0.41 40.86 17.00
CA TRP A 504 1.74 41.43 16.80
C TRP A 504 2.16 41.28 15.33
N ASP A 505 2.33 42.39 14.62
CA ASP A 505 2.90 42.44 13.26
C ASP A 505 2.31 41.43 12.27
N GLY A 506 0.98 41.39 12.13
CA GLY A 506 0.29 40.42 11.25
C GLY A 506 0.27 38.97 11.76
N THR A 507 0.82 38.72 12.95
CA THR A 507 0.75 37.43 13.65
C THR A 507 -0.22 37.53 14.82
N THR A 508 -1.11 36.55 14.97
CA THR A 508 -1.96 36.39 16.16
C THR A 508 -1.40 35.28 17.04
N ILE A 509 -1.17 35.57 18.31
CA ILE A 509 -0.71 34.62 19.32
C ILE A 509 -1.88 34.23 20.21
N GLU A 510 -2.16 32.94 20.30
CA GLU A 510 -3.26 32.39 21.09
C GLU A 510 -2.70 31.48 22.18
N THR A 511 -3.08 31.73 23.44
CA THR A 511 -2.67 30.91 24.58
C THR A 511 -3.86 30.09 25.08
N PHE A 512 -3.65 28.79 25.26
CA PHE A 512 -4.67 27.85 25.73
C PHE A 512 -4.25 27.19 27.04
N ARG A 513 -5.24 26.89 27.87
CA ARG A 513 -5.15 25.93 28.99
C ARG A 513 -5.72 24.59 28.53
N ILE A 514 -5.07 23.50 28.93
CA ILE A 514 -5.41 22.12 28.56
C ILE A 514 -5.60 21.29 29.82
N HIS A 515 -6.67 20.50 29.83
CA HIS A 515 -6.95 19.43 30.79
C HIS A 515 -7.34 18.18 30.03
N CYS A 516 -6.63 17.07 30.22
CA CYS A 516 -6.86 15.82 29.49
C CYS A 516 -7.07 14.65 30.46
N GLU A 517 -8.16 13.92 30.27
CA GLU A 517 -8.56 12.76 31.04
C GLU A 517 -8.45 11.49 30.19
N ALA A 518 -7.81 10.45 30.73
CA ALA A 518 -7.81 9.10 30.16
C ALA A 518 -8.87 8.26 30.90
N ASP A 519 -9.89 7.80 30.18
CA ASP A 519 -11.02 7.04 30.75
C ASP A 519 -11.64 7.69 32.02
N GLY A 520 -11.76 9.03 32.01
CA GLY A 520 -12.34 9.83 33.09
C GLY A 520 -11.40 10.13 34.26
N VAL A 521 -10.10 9.85 34.12
CA VAL A 521 -9.07 10.14 35.12
C VAL A 521 -8.08 11.15 34.54
N THR A 522 -7.82 12.25 35.26
CA THR A 522 -6.80 13.24 34.87
C THR A 522 -5.46 12.58 34.56
N ALA A 523 -4.98 12.79 33.34
CA ALA A 523 -3.72 12.26 32.84
C ALA A 523 -2.72 13.38 32.50
N LEU A 524 -3.17 14.44 31.81
CA LEU A 524 -2.32 15.56 31.39
C LEU A 524 -2.96 16.91 31.76
N GLU A 525 -2.16 17.87 32.20
CA GLU A 525 -2.61 19.24 32.49
C GLU A 525 -1.54 20.25 32.09
N GLY A 526 -1.94 21.40 31.56
CA GLY A 526 -0.96 22.39 31.11
C GLY A 526 -1.49 23.57 30.32
N THR A 527 -0.59 24.22 29.60
CA THR A 527 -0.84 25.36 28.72
C THR A 527 -0.05 25.24 27.43
N THR A 528 -0.53 25.86 26.36
CA THR A 528 0.17 25.89 25.07
C THR A 528 -0.06 27.21 24.35
N VAL A 529 0.87 27.58 23.46
CA VAL A 529 0.84 28.82 22.69
C VAL A 529 0.91 28.50 21.21
N PHE A 530 -0.01 29.04 20.43
CA PHE A 530 -0.03 28.95 18.98
C PHE A 530 0.13 30.32 18.35
N ALA A 531 0.73 30.35 17.16
CA ALA A 531 0.80 31.52 16.31
C ALA A 531 0.05 31.25 15.00
N LEU A 532 -0.76 32.22 14.59
CA LEU A 532 -1.33 32.32 13.26
C LEU A 532 -0.57 33.40 12.50
N THR A 533 0.07 33.02 11.41
CA THR A 533 1.00 33.90 10.68
C THR A 533 0.98 33.57 9.18
N SER A 534 1.45 34.47 8.33
CA SER A 534 1.51 34.23 6.89
C SER A 534 2.60 33.23 6.53
N ALA A 535 2.45 32.55 5.38
CA ALA A 535 3.49 31.66 4.85
C ALA A 535 4.82 32.41 4.62
N GLU A 536 4.78 33.68 4.21
CA GLU A 536 5.97 34.51 4.01
C GLU A 536 6.74 34.72 5.32
N GLN A 537 6.03 35.05 6.41
CA GLN A 537 6.65 35.22 7.73
C GLN A 537 7.30 33.93 8.23
N LEU A 538 6.70 32.76 7.96
CA LEU A 538 7.32 31.47 8.30
C LEU A 538 8.65 31.22 7.58
N THR A 539 8.81 31.68 6.33
CA THR A 539 10.06 31.50 5.57
C THR A 539 11.24 32.31 6.11
N THR A 540 10.97 33.40 6.83
CA THR A 540 12.00 34.29 7.39
C THR A 540 12.48 33.86 8.79
N GLN A 541 11.94 32.78 9.35
CA GLN A 541 12.33 32.28 10.67
C GLN A 541 13.77 31.78 10.71
N THR A 542 14.58 32.39 11.57
CA THR A 542 16.02 32.09 11.71
C THR A 542 16.33 30.93 12.66
N GLY A 543 15.34 30.38 13.37
CA GLY A 543 15.59 29.37 14.39
C GLY A 543 15.68 29.92 15.81
N LEU A 544 16.01 29.04 16.76
CA LEU A 544 16.54 29.40 18.06
C LEU A 544 17.98 29.93 17.92
N PRO A 545 18.43 30.88 18.76
CA PRO A 545 19.81 31.36 18.74
C PRO A 545 20.82 30.23 18.92
N ALA A 546 21.70 30.03 17.94
CA ALA A 546 22.76 29.03 17.97
C ALA A 546 24.13 29.68 18.20
N THR A 547 24.85 29.26 19.24
CA THR A 547 26.19 29.75 19.56
C THR A 547 27.27 29.00 18.78
N ASP A 548 28.49 29.53 18.70
CA ASP A 548 29.64 28.80 18.13
C ASP A 548 29.97 27.52 18.91
N HIS A 549 29.67 27.51 20.21
CA HIS A 549 29.77 26.32 21.04
C HIS A 549 28.79 25.24 20.60
N ASP A 550 27.52 25.61 20.35
CA ASP A 550 26.50 24.68 19.87
C ASP A 550 26.90 24.05 18.52
N ARG A 551 27.38 24.88 17.58
CA ARG A 551 27.85 24.41 16.26
C ARG A 551 29.06 23.49 16.38
N SER A 552 30.00 23.81 17.26
CA SER A 552 31.16 22.94 17.53
C SER A 552 30.74 21.61 18.15
N ARG A 553 29.73 21.64 19.03
CA ARG A 553 29.16 20.45 19.67
C ARG A 553 28.50 19.54 18.65
N ILE A 554 27.70 20.09 17.74
CA ILE A 554 27.01 19.28 16.71
C ILE A 554 28.00 18.65 15.73
N ALA A 555 29.15 19.28 15.50
CA ALA A 555 30.22 18.77 14.62
C ALA A 555 31.23 17.85 15.34
N LEU A 556 31.07 17.62 16.65
CA LEU A 556 32.03 16.86 17.45
C LEU A 556 32.15 15.41 16.92
N PRO A 557 33.35 14.93 16.57
CA PRO A 557 33.55 13.52 16.21
C PRO A 557 33.29 12.60 17.39
N CYS A 558 32.76 11.42 17.11
CA CYS A 558 32.57 10.37 18.10
C CYS A 558 33.42 9.15 17.72
N GLU A 559 34.11 8.56 18.70
CA GLU A 559 34.88 7.32 18.49
C GLU A 559 33.98 6.08 18.42
N HIS A 560 32.76 6.16 18.98
CA HIS A 560 31.78 5.09 18.86
C HIS A 560 31.27 4.99 17.41
N PRO A 561 31.14 3.77 16.86
CA PRO A 561 30.65 3.60 15.50
C PRO A 561 29.20 4.07 15.37
N VAL A 562 28.87 4.57 14.18
CA VAL A 562 27.50 4.92 13.83
C VAL A 562 26.64 3.66 13.89
N VAL A 563 25.51 3.73 14.58
CA VAL A 563 24.52 2.64 14.62
C VAL A 563 23.38 3.00 13.67
N ASP A 564 23.18 2.19 12.62
CA ASP A 564 22.02 2.30 11.74
C ASP A 564 20.78 1.72 12.42
N LEU A 565 19.87 2.58 12.87
CA LEU A 565 18.63 2.17 13.53
C LEU A 565 17.59 1.64 12.52
N ARG A 566 17.67 2.03 11.23
CA ARG A 566 16.79 1.51 10.18
C ARG A 566 17.04 0.03 9.90
N SER A 567 18.25 -0.45 10.14
CA SER A 567 18.59 -1.88 10.13
C SER A 567 17.94 -2.69 11.26
N ARG A 568 17.25 -2.00 12.19
CA ARG A 568 16.57 -2.54 13.37
C ARG A 568 17.50 -3.44 14.22
N PRO A 569 18.60 -2.90 14.78
CA PRO A 569 19.52 -3.70 15.58
C PRO A 569 18.79 -4.31 16.78
N ALA A 570 19.00 -5.60 17.01
CA ALA A 570 18.37 -6.37 18.07
C ALA A 570 18.35 -5.66 19.43
N ARG A 571 19.46 -5.02 19.80
CA ARG A 571 19.60 -4.28 21.04
C ARG A 571 18.50 -3.22 21.27
N PHE A 572 18.09 -2.52 20.22
CA PHE A 572 17.13 -1.41 20.34
C PHE A 572 15.68 -1.83 20.08
N PHE A 573 15.46 -3.01 19.48
CA PHE A 573 14.15 -3.42 18.97
C PHE A 573 13.69 -4.79 19.47
N GLY A 574 14.60 -5.64 19.95
CA GLY A 574 14.35 -7.05 20.27
C GLY A 574 13.88 -7.31 21.70
N HIS A 575 13.97 -6.33 22.61
CA HIS A 575 13.57 -6.48 24.02
C HIS A 575 12.22 -5.84 24.33
N SER A 576 11.69 -6.04 25.53
CA SER A 576 10.44 -5.39 25.96
C SER A 576 10.58 -3.86 26.05
N ALA A 577 11.72 -3.36 26.54
CA ALA A 577 12.10 -1.95 26.43
C ALA A 577 12.75 -1.72 25.06
N ARG A 578 12.03 -1.07 24.15
CA ARG A 578 12.43 -0.92 22.74
C ARG A 578 12.00 0.41 22.15
N LEU A 579 12.66 0.78 21.06
CA LEU A 579 12.21 1.83 20.15
C LEU A 579 10.96 1.39 19.38
N PRO A 580 10.14 2.34 18.90
CA PRO A 580 8.90 2.00 18.21
C PRO A 580 9.11 1.46 16.79
N GLY A 581 8.05 0.93 16.19
CA GLY A 581 8.03 0.47 14.80
C GLY A 581 8.22 1.57 13.74
N GLN A 582 8.30 1.18 12.48
CA GLN A 582 8.81 2.00 11.36
C GLN A 582 8.13 3.36 11.16
N MET A 583 6.82 3.50 11.36
CA MET A 583 6.13 4.78 11.14
C MET A 583 6.42 5.80 12.24
N LEU A 584 6.67 5.34 13.46
CA LEU A 584 7.02 6.17 14.61
C LEU A 584 8.52 6.26 14.85
N LEU A 585 9.35 5.50 14.15
CA LEU A 585 10.80 5.59 14.30
C LEU A 585 11.27 6.92 13.69
N MET A 586 11.60 7.89 14.55
CA MET A 586 11.97 9.25 14.15
C MET A 586 13.48 9.47 14.09
N LEU A 587 14.27 8.40 14.23
CA LEU A 587 15.73 8.40 14.19
C LEU A 587 16.22 7.32 13.22
N ASP A 588 17.01 7.70 12.22
CA ASP A 588 17.59 6.74 11.27
C ASP A 588 18.90 6.15 11.82
N ARG A 589 19.68 6.94 12.55
CA ARG A 589 21.03 6.54 12.99
C ARG A 589 21.48 7.27 14.26
N LEU A 590 22.21 6.56 15.12
CA LEU A 590 22.95 7.16 16.24
C LEU A 590 24.36 7.51 15.75
N THR A 591 24.68 8.81 15.70
CA THR A 591 25.98 9.32 15.19
C THR A 591 26.91 9.84 16.28
N GLY A 592 26.45 9.83 17.54
CA GLY A 592 27.29 10.17 18.69
C GLY A 592 26.77 9.56 19.98
N TYR A 593 27.68 8.96 20.75
CA TYR A 593 27.45 8.50 22.11
C TYR A 593 28.71 8.78 22.93
N TRP A 594 28.62 9.68 23.91
CA TRP A 594 29.71 9.97 24.84
C TRP A 594 29.20 9.67 26.26
N PRO A 595 29.50 8.49 26.84
CA PRO A 595 28.95 8.04 28.12
C PRO A 595 29.18 9.01 29.28
N ASP A 596 30.33 9.67 29.31
CA ASP A 596 30.74 10.64 30.34
C ASP A 596 30.65 12.10 29.83
N GLY A 597 29.95 12.31 28.72
CA GLY A 597 29.75 13.62 28.11
C GLY A 597 28.69 14.47 28.81
N GLY A 598 28.53 15.70 28.31
CA GLY A 598 27.54 16.65 28.83
C GLY A 598 27.97 17.37 30.11
N PRO A 599 27.25 18.43 30.51
CA PRO A 599 27.61 19.27 31.66
C PRO A 599 27.55 18.52 33.01
N ALA A 600 26.70 17.50 33.13
CA ALA A 600 26.61 16.66 34.32
C ALA A 600 27.61 15.48 34.32
N GLY A 601 28.31 15.25 33.20
CA GLY A 601 29.18 14.07 33.02
C GLY A 601 28.43 12.74 33.01
N LEU A 602 27.13 12.75 32.73
CA LEU A 602 26.26 11.56 32.75
C LEU A 602 25.96 10.99 31.36
N GLY A 603 26.30 11.72 30.30
CA GLY A 603 26.09 11.27 28.94
C GLY A 603 25.74 12.40 27.97
N ARG A 604 26.19 12.26 26.73
CA ARG A 604 25.75 13.05 25.57
C ARG A 604 25.43 12.11 24.41
N LEU A 605 24.38 12.43 23.65
CA LEU A 605 23.98 11.66 22.48
C LEU A 605 23.67 12.57 21.30
N ARG A 606 23.91 12.03 20.10
CA ARG A 606 23.51 12.64 18.82
C ARG A 606 22.95 11.57 17.90
N ALA A 607 21.83 11.89 17.26
CA ALA A 607 21.19 11.05 16.26
C ALA A 607 20.70 11.89 15.09
N GLU A 608 20.49 11.24 13.95
CA GLU A 608 20.12 11.88 12.69
C GLU A 608 18.96 11.12 12.02
N CYS A 609 18.16 11.86 11.26
CA CYS A 609 17.06 11.34 10.45
C CYS A 609 17.03 12.10 9.11
N ASP A 610 17.03 11.37 7.98
CA ASP A 610 16.87 11.99 6.68
C ASP A 610 15.42 12.43 6.51
N VAL A 611 15.22 13.66 6.04
CA VAL A 611 13.90 14.17 5.71
C VAL A 611 13.49 13.59 4.36
N ARG A 612 12.33 12.94 4.32
CA ARG A 612 11.79 12.28 3.13
C ARG A 612 10.43 12.88 2.81
N ALA A 613 10.28 13.50 1.64
CA ALA A 613 9.05 14.18 1.25
C ALA A 613 7.84 13.21 1.19
N GLU A 614 8.07 11.93 0.91
CA GLU A 614 7.05 10.88 0.92
C GLU A 614 6.60 10.43 2.31
N ALA A 615 7.23 10.91 3.39
CA ALA A 615 6.90 10.51 4.75
C ALA A 615 5.42 10.75 5.05
N TRP A 616 4.78 9.76 5.67
CA TRP A 616 3.32 9.71 5.86
C TRP A 616 2.76 10.94 6.58
N TYR A 617 3.54 11.52 7.51
CA TYR A 617 3.11 12.66 8.30
C TYR A 617 3.01 13.96 7.49
N PHE A 618 3.75 14.13 6.39
CA PHE A 618 3.59 15.31 5.53
C PHE A 618 2.23 15.31 4.82
N LYS A 619 1.72 14.12 4.50
CA LYS A 619 0.39 13.93 3.90
C LYS A 619 -0.73 14.00 4.94
N ALA A 620 -0.45 13.65 6.19
CA ALA A 620 -1.45 13.57 7.24
C ALA A 620 -1.57 14.86 8.08
N HIS A 621 -0.50 15.63 8.27
CA HIS A 621 -0.46 16.69 9.28
C HIS A 621 -1.25 17.95 8.90
N PHE A 622 -1.03 18.57 7.73
CA PHE A 622 -1.89 19.64 7.24
C PHE A 622 -1.98 19.59 5.72
N PHE A 623 -3.19 19.41 5.22
CA PHE A 623 -3.46 19.47 3.78
C PHE A 623 -3.19 20.90 3.25
N ASN A 624 -2.50 21.02 2.12
CA ASN A 624 -1.98 22.29 1.55
C ASN A 624 -0.95 23.06 2.40
N ASP A 625 -0.39 22.44 3.45
CA ASP A 625 0.67 23.00 4.28
C ASP A 625 1.58 21.89 4.84
N PRO A 626 2.29 21.13 3.98
CA PRO A 626 3.05 19.97 4.41
C PRO A 626 4.22 20.39 5.31
N VAL A 627 4.15 19.98 6.57
CA VAL A 627 5.15 20.27 7.60
C VAL A 627 5.19 19.12 8.61
N GLN A 628 6.37 18.79 9.13
CA GLN A 628 6.46 17.78 10.19
C GLN A 628 5.79 18.29 11.48
N PRO A 629 4.95 17.49 12.16
CA PRO A 629 4.46 17.81 13.49
C PRO A 629 5.60 17.99 14.51
N GLY A 630 5.57 19.07 15.31
CA GLY A 630 6.54 19.29 16.38
C GLY A 630 6.51 18.18 17.45
N SER A 631 5.34 17.57 17.66
CA SER A 631 5.14 16.38 18.49
C SER A 631 6.03 15.20 18.09
N LEU A 632 6.27 14.98 16.79
CA LEU A 632 7.21 13.97 16.30
C LEU A 632 8.67 14.34 16.55
N GLY A 633 9.00 15.63 16.59
CA GLY A 633 10.32 16.11 16.99
C GLY A 633 10.62 15.81 18.46
N VAL A 634 9.64 16.00 19.35
CA VAL A 634 9.74 15.61 20.77
C VAL A 634 9.88 14.09 20.91
N GLU A 635 9.09 13.33 20.16
CA GLU A 635 9.19 11.86 20.13
C GLU A 635 10.59 11.37 19.69
N ALA A 636 11.21 12.03 18.71
CA ALA A 636 12.59 11.74 18.32
C ALA A 636 13.58 11.94 19.49
N MET A 637 13.39 12.98 20.32
CA MET A 637 14.20 13.20 21.52
C MET A 637 13.94 12.13 22.60
N CYS A 638 12.68 11.73 22.81
CA CYS A 638 12.32 10.63 23.71
C CYS A 638 13.00 9.32 23.28
N GLN A 639 13.02 9.04 21.98
CA GLN A 639 13.69 7.86 21.41
C GLN A 639 15.21 7.91 21.62
N LEU A 640 15.82 9.09 21.48
CA LEU A 640 17.25 9.24 21.73
C LEU A 640 17.60 8.99 23.21
N LEU A 641 16.77 9.48 24.14
CA LEU A 641 16.94 9.21 25.57
C LEU A 641 16.65 7.73 25.91
N SER A 642 15.71 7.10 25.20
CA SER A 642 15.46 5.65 25.30
C SER A 642 16.66 4.84 24.81
N CYS A 643 17.33 5.27 23.72
CA CYS A 643 18.59 4.67 23.26
C CYS A 643 19.66 4.74 24.34
N TYR A 644 19.77 5.86 25.07
CA TYR A 644 20.69 5.99 26.20
C TYR A 644 20.36 5.00 27.33
N LEU A 645 19.08 4.86 27.70
CA LEU A 645 18.66 3.92 28.73
C LEU A 645 18.96 2.46 28.35
N ILE A 646 18.72 2.09 27.09
CA ILE A 646 19.10 0.77 26.54
C ILE A 646 20.62 0.60 26.57
N GLN A 647 21.37 1.66 26.26
CA GLN A 647 22.83 1.65 26.34
C GLN A 647 23.34 1.36 27.77
N ARG A 648 22.60 1.83 28.78
CA ARG A 648 22.85 1.64 30.21
C ARG A 648 22.34 0.29 30.75
N GLY A 649 21.74 -0.56 29.91
CA GLY A 649 21.32 -1.91 30.27
C GLY A 649 19.85 -2.07 30.62
N VAL A 650 18.98 -1.13 30.21
CA VAL A 650 17.52 -1.33 30.28
C VAL A 650 17.08 -2.25 29.14
N ASP A 651 16.56 -3.42 29.46
CA ASP A 651 16.22 -4.49 28.51
C ASP A 651 14.88 -5.18 28.84
N ASP A 652 14.87 -6.52 28.91
CA ASP A 652 13.68 -7.33 29.15
C ASP A 652 13.16 -7.22 30.58
N GLY A 653 11.84 -7.24 30.73
CA GLY A 653 11.16 -7.04 32.01
C GLY A 653 10.88 -5.58 32.33
N PHE A 654 11.28 -4.65 31.46
CA PHE A 654 10.92 -3.23 31.52
C PHE A 654 10.21 -2.75 30.24
N ARG A 655 9.50 -1.64 30.33
CA ARG A 655 9.01 -0.85 29.18
C ARG A 655 9.27 0.62 29.43
N PHE A 656 9.27 1.42 28.36
CA PHE A 656 9.24 2.87 28.48
C PHE A 656 7.81 3.35 28.70
N GLU A 657 7.60 4.12 29.76
CA GLU A 657 6.37 4.84 30.03
C GLU A 657 6.40 6.18 29.26
N PRO A 658 5.40 6.46 28.41
CA PRO A 658 5.27 7.75 27.74
C PRO A 658 5.04 8.87 28.76
N VAL A 659 5.93 9.86 28.77
CA VAL A 659 5.83 11.06 29.61
C VAL A 659 5.99 12.26 28.70
N VAL A 660 4.99 13.14 28.67
CA VAL A 660 5.07 14.38 27.87
C VAL A 660 6.07 15.33 28.52
N PRO A 661 6.82 16.14 27.75
CA PRO A 661 7.77 17.07 28.32
C PRO A 661 7.06 18.19 29.09
N ASP A 662 7.60 18.53 30.26
CA ASP A 662 7.07 19.61 31.10
C ASP A 662 7.06 20.96 30.38
N SER A 663 7.95 21.19 29.42
CA SER A 663 7.90 22.36 28.54
C SER A 663 8.65 22.15 27.23
N TRP A 664 8.29 22.89 26.19
CA TRP A 664 8.97 22.91 24.90
C TRP A 664 8.88 24.29 24.25
N THR A 665 9.84 24.57 23.36
CA THR A 665 9.88 25.77 22.52
C THR A 665 10.21 25.38 21.08
N TYR A 666 9.41 25.87 20.13
CA TYR A 666 9.59 25.71 18.69
C TYR A 666 9.78 27.08 18.03
N ARG A 667 10.86 27.25 17.26
CA ARG A 667 11.17 28.46 16.49
C ARG A 667 11.61 28.13 15.07
N GLY A 668 10.94 27.19 14.43
CA GLY A 668 11.21 26.77 13.06
C GLY A 668 10.36 25.56 12.69
N GLN A 669 10.55 25.07 11.47
CA GLN A 669 9.78 23.97 10.90
C GLN A 669 10.68 23.04 10.09
N VAL A 670 10.25 21.77 9.97
CA VAL A 670 10.84 20.79 9.06
C VAL A 670 9.88 20.62 7.88
N LEU A 671 10.37 20.92 6.69
CA LEU A 671 9.65 20.93 5.42
C LEU A 671 10.07 19.75 4.55
N PRO A 672 9.23 19.34 3.57
CA PRO A 672 9.60 18.26 2.63
C PRO A 672 10.88 18.52 1.82
N SER A 673 11.30 19.78 1.69
CA SER A 673 12.50 20.20 0.98
C SER A 673 13.78 20.19 1.82
N ASP A 674 13.66 20.06 3.14
CA ASP A 674 14.83 19.98 4.02
C ASP A 674 15.52 18.62 3.83
N ALA A 675 16.80 18.52 4.21
CA ALA A 675 17.57 17.29 3.97
C ALA A 675 17.75 16.45 5.23
N LEU A 676 18.09 17.07 6.36
CA LEU A 676 18.57 16.36 7.54
C LEU A 676 18.05 16.97 8.84
N VAL A 677 17.43 16.12 9.66
CA VAL A 677 17.15 16.42 11.07
C VAL A 677 18.27 15.84 11.93
N THR A 678 18.81 16.65 12.86
CA THR A 678 19.76 16.21 13.88
C THR A 678 19.18 16.45 15.27
N VAL A 679 19.14 15.40 16.09
CA VAL A 679 18.68 15.44 17.47
C VAL A 679 19.89 15.27 18.38
N GLU A 680 20.06 16.15 19.34
CA GLU A 680 21.12 16.06 20.36
C GLU A 680 20.53 16.20 21.76
N LEU A 681 21.15 15.51 22.72
CA LEU A 681 20.79 15.66 24.13
C LEU A 681 22.00 15.52 25.06
N ASP A 682 21.90 16.18 26.20
CA ASP A 682 22.81 16.11 27.34
C ASP A 682 22.06 15.55 28.55
N VAL A 683 22.49 14.41 29.08
CA VAL A 683 21.84 13.75 30.22
C VAL A 683 22.11 14.54 31.50
N LEU A 684 21.04 14.88 32.20
CA LEU A 684 21.05 15.68 33.43
C LEU A 684 20.93 14.82 34.68
N ASP A 685 20.16 13.74 34.61
CA ASP A 685 19.89 12.83 35.73
C ASP A 685 19.55 11.43 35.22
N VAL A 686 19.94 10.41 36.00
CA VAL A 686 19.59 9.01 35.72
C VAL A 686 19.53 8.20 37.01
N GLU A 687 18.39 7.55 37.25
CA GLU A 687 18.18 6.66 38.38
C GLU A 687 17.57 5.35 37.87
N LEU A 688 18.23 4.22 38.13
CA LEU A 688 17.77 2.89 37.72
C LEU A 688 17.84 1.93 38.90
N GLY A 689 16.80 1.12 39.08
CA GLY A 689 16.74 0.08 40.10
C GLY A 689 15.84 -1.09 39.72
N PRO A 690 15.68 -2.08 40.63
CA PRO A 690 14.92 -3.31 40.34
C PRO A 690 13.44 -3.09 39.99
N GLY A 691 12.85 -1.97 40.44
CA GLY A 691 11.47 -1.60 40.19
C GLY A 691 11.26 -0.64 39.02
N GLY A 692 12.30 -0.34 38.25
CA GLY A 692 12.27 0.69 37.20
C GLY A 692 13.13 1.90 37.54
N GLY A 693 12.85 3.04 36.92
CA GLY A 693 13.63 4.26 37.07
C GLY A 693 13.28 5.35 36.06
N HIS A 694 14.19 6.29 35.83
CA HIS A 694 14.05 7.34 34.82
C HIS A 694 15.41 7.85 34.35
N ALA A 695 15.41 8.55 33.23
CA ALA A 695 16.45 9.49 32.87
C ALA A 695 15.84 10.83 32.49
N GLU A 696 16.60 11.89 32.71
CA GLU A 696 16.26 13.25 32.33
C GLU A 696 17.38 13.88 31.51
N ALA A 697 17.04 14.64 30.47
CA ALA A 697 18.01 15.26 29.57
C ALA A 697 17.58 16.66 29.11
N GLU A 698 18.56 17.48 28.77
CA GLU A 698 18.39 18.70 27.99
C GLU A 698 18.49 18.36 26.51
N ALA A 699 17.50 18.69 25.69
CA ALA A 699 17.41 18.21 24.31
C ALA A 699 17.14 19.32 23.27
N TRP A 700 17.75 19.18 22.09
CA TRP A 700 17.62 20.10 20.97
C TRP A 700 17.42 19.36 19.65
N LEU A 701 16.70 19.99 18.73
CA LEU A 701 16.52 19.50 17.37
C LEU A 701 16.94 20.58 16.37
N TRP A 702 17.70 20.15 15.37
CA TRP A 702 18.23 20.95 14.30
C TRP A 702 17.71 20.43 12.96
N VAL A 703 17.49 21.33 12.02
CA VAL A 703 17.21 21.00 10.62
C VAL A 703 18.21 21.74 9.74
N ASP A 704 18.96 21.00 8.92
CA ASP A 704 20.00 21.54 8.04
C ASP A 704 20.96 22.54 8.75
N GLY A 705 21.33 22.21 9.99
CA GLY A 705 22.23 23.01 10.82
C GLY A 705 21.60 24.25 11.49
N ARG A 706 20.29 24.46 11.36
CA ARG A 706 19.51 25.48 12.08
C ARG A 706 18.83 24.86 13.30
N LYS A 707 19.10 25.39 14.51
CA LYS A 707 18.45 24.95 15.76
C LYS A 707 17.00 25.41 15.76
N ILE A 708 16.04 24.50 15.85
CA ILE A 708 14.61 24.86 15.77
C ILE A 708 13.82 24.51 17.02
N TYR A 709 14.15 23.42 17.72
CA TYR A 709 13.44 23.01 18.95
C TYR A 709 14.37 22.95 20.16
N HIS A 710 13.77 23.20 21.32
CA HIS A 710 14.40 23.05 22.63
C HIS A 710 13.40 22.45 23.61
N VAL A 711 13.79 21.37 24.27
CA VAL A 711 12.97 20.67 25.26
C VAL A 711 13.81 20.48 26.52
N PRO A 712 13.66 21.36 27.52
CA PRO A 712 14.38 21.24 28.76
C PRO A 712 13.82 20.14 29.65
N ARG A 713 14.74 19.45 30.32
CA ARG A 713 14.43 18.40 31.30
C ARG A 713 13.47 17.34 30.75
N LEU A 714 13.65 16.96 29.48
CA LEU A 714 12.95 15.86 28.85
C LEU A 714 13.14 14.60 29.69
N ARG A 715 12.06 13.89 30.00
CA ARG A 715 12.09 12.70 30.85
C ARG A 715 11.58 11.47 30.13
N VAL A 716 12.27 10.35 30.31
CA VAL A 716 11.77 9.02 29.95
C VAL A 716 11.78 8.17 31.22
N ARG A 717 10.65 7.53 31.51
CA ARG A 717 10.49 6.62 32.65
C ARG A 717 10.57 5.17 32.20
N VAL A 718 11.21 4.35 33.03
CA VAL A 718 11.35 2.91 32.87
C VAL A 718 10.50 2.27 33.94
N VAL A 719 9.54 1.45 33.54
CA VAL A 719 8.62 0.77 34.46
C VAL A 719 8.60 -0.73 34.18
N PRO A 720 8.28 -1.59 35.18
CA PRO A 720 8.23 -3.03 34.96
C PRO A 720 7.28 -3.37 33.80
N GLY A 721 7.78 -4.08 32.79
CA GLY A 721 6.98 -4.66 31.72
C GLY A 721 6.20 -5.88 32.23
N ALA A 722 5.32 -6.44 31.40
CA ALA A 722 4.73 -7.74 31.73
C ALA A 722 5.87 -8.79 31.80
N PRO A 723 5.99 -9.57 32.90
CA PRO A 723 7.13 -10.47 33.14
C PRO A 723 7.30 -11.58 32.08
N ASP A 724 6.27 -11.83 31.26
CA ASP A 724 6.26 -12.81 30.17
C ASP A 724 6.17 -12.18 28.77
N SER A 725 6.43 -10.88 28.61
CA SER A 725 6.40 -10.24 27.29
C SER A 725 7.39 -10.95 26.34
N PRO A 726 6.92 -11.52 25.22
CA PRO A 726 7.80 -12.15 24.25
C PRO A 726 8.78 -11.11 23.69
N SER A 727 10.06 -11.47 23.55
CA SER A 727 10.92 -10.69 22.65
C SER A 727 10.34 -10.82 21.25
N THR A 728 10.24 -9.72 20.53
CA THR A 728 9.57 -9.67 19.22
C THR A 728 10.50 -9.03 18.21
N VAL A 729 10.86 -9.80 17.19
CA VAL A 729 11.67 -9.33 16.06
C VAL A 729 10.79 -9.35 14.82
N ASP A 730 10.46 -8.15 14.34
CA ASP A 730 9.77 -7.99 13.06
C ASP A 730 10.81 -7.87 11.94
N THR A 731 10.59 -8.61 10.86
CA THR A 731 11.45 -8.65 9.68
C THR A 731 10.57 -8.55 8.44
N VAL A 732 10.98 -7.72 7.47
CA VAL A 732 10.38 -7.74 6.14
C VAL A 732 11.34 -8.49 5.24
N LEU A 733 10.85 -9.51 4.53
CA LEU A 733 11.59 -10.13 3.42
C LEU A 733 10.99 -9.60 2.13
N ASP A 734 11.79 -8.85 1.37
CA ASP A 734 11.37 -8.26 0.09
C ASP A 734 12.15 -8.94 -1.03
N PRO A 735 11.52 -9.72 -1.93
CA PRO A 735 12.23 -10.42 -2.99
C PRO A 735 12.98 -9.49 -3.96
N ARG A 736 12.66 -8.18 -3.99
CA ARG A 736 13.37 -7.18 -4.79
C ARG A 736 14.67 -6.70 -4.13
N ALA A 737 14.73 -6.69 -2.80
CA ALA A 737 15.91 -6.31 -2.03
C ALA A 737 16.74 -7.54 -1.61
N ASP A 738 16.07 -8.55 -1.09
CA ASP A 738 16.57 -9.87 -0.70
C ASP A 738 16.66 -10.80 -1.92
N THR A 739 17.41 -10.39 -2.94
CA THR A 739 17.48 -11.05 -4.25
C THR A 739 17.86 -12.54 -4.18
N TRP A 740 18.54 -12.97 -3.12
CA TRP A 740 18.84 -14.39 -2.85
C TRP A 740 17.57 -15.26 -2.70
N LEU A 741 16.43 -14.70 -2.33
CA LEU A 741 15.16 -15.43 -2.21
C LEU A 741 14.68 -15.99 -3.57
N ALA A 742 14.97 -15.27 -4.66
CA ALA A 742 14.65 -15.72 -6.02
C ALA A 742 15.41 -16.99 -6.43
N ASP A 743 16.52 -17.29 -5.73
CA ASP A 743 17.33 -18.49 -5.94
C ASP A 743 16.85 -19.69 -5.09
N HIS A 744 15.77 -19.57 -4.32
CA HIS A 744 15.13 -20.70 -3.65
C HIS A 744 13.65 -20.79 -4.04
N CYS A 745 13.41 -21.46 -5.18
CA CYS A 745 12.09 -21.64 -5.78
C CYS A 745 11.73 -23.14 -5.84
N PRO A 746 11.14 -23.75 -4.78
CA PRO A 746 10.90 -25.20 -4.71
C PRO A 746 10.14 -25.82 -5.89
N THR A 747 9.28 -25.02 -6.53
CA THR A 747 8.50 -25.41 -7.72
C THR A 747 8.97 -24.71 -8.99
N TRP A 748 10.18 -24.11 -9.00
CA TRP A 748 10.74 -23.30 -10.08
C TRP A 748 9.95 -22.03 -10.48
N THR A 749 8.84 -21.75 -9.80
CA THR A 749 7.93 -20.65 -10.13
C THR A 749 7.95 -19.56 -9.06
N VAL A 750 7.61 -19.92 -7.82
CA VAL A 750 7.43 -18.98 -6.72
C VAL A 750 8.57 -19.12 -5.71
N PRO A 751 9.28 -18.04 -5.34
CA PRO A 751 10.28 -18.09 -4.28
C PRO A 751 9.62 -18.38 -2.93
N ALA A 752 10.30 -19.15 -2.09
CA ALA A 752 9.83 -19.49 -0.75
C ALA A 752 10.96 -19.44 0.27
N VAL A 753 10.67 -19.10 1.52
CA VAL A 753 11.67 -19.07 2.58
C VAL A 753 12.15 -20.50 2.91
N PRO A 754 13.46 -20.80 2.84
CA PRO A 754 13.99 -22.12 3.20
C PRO A 754 13.75 -22.49 4.67
N LEU A 755 13.73 -23.79 4.97
CA LEU A 755 13.65 -24.31 6.34
C LEU A 755 14.78 -23.75 7.22
N MET A 756 16.00 -23.70 6.67
CA MET A 756 17.18 -23.25 7.40
C MET A 756 17.21 -21.72 7.59
N SER A 757 16.58 -20.96 6.70
CA SER A 757 16.31 -19.53 6.92
C SER A 757 15.27 -19.30 8.00
N THR A 758 14.24 -20.15 8.08
CA THR A 758 13.26 -20.13 9.17
C THR A 758 13.94 -20.44 10.52
N ALA A 759 14.85 -21.43 10.54
CA ALA A 759 15.67 -21.76 11.71
C ALA A 759 16.53 -20.57 12.17
N GLU A 760 17.15 -19.87 11.23
CA GLU A 760 17.93 -18.65 11.50
C GLU A 760 17.08 -17.54 12.12
N LEU A 761 15.90 -17.23 11.55
CA LEU A 761 15.01 -16.20 12.09
C LEU A 761 14.55 -16.50 13.53
N LEU A 762 14.21 -17.76 13.81
CA LEU A 762 13.84 -18.22 15.15
C LEU A 762 15.02 -18.13 16.13
N ALA A 763 16.18 -18.65 15.73
CA ALA A 763 17.40 -18.62 16.53
C ALA A 763 17.87 -17.19 16.83
N ARG A 764 17.79 -16.29 15.85
CA ARG A 764 18.09 -14.86 16.01
C ARG A 764 17.21 -14.24 17.10
N SER A 765 15.89 -14.44 17.05
CA SER A 765 14.96 -13.86 18.04
C SER A 765 15.26 -14.28 19.49
N ALA A 766 15.73 -15.51 19.70
CA ALA A 766 16.12 -16.01 21.01
C ALA A 766 17.55 -15.63 21.40
N GLY A 767 18.48 -15.61 20.45
CA GLY A 767 19.86 -15.21 20.67
C GLY A 767 19.99 -13.74 21.02
N ASP A 768 19.22 -12.91 20.32
CA ASP A 768 19.06 -11.47 20.58
C ASP A 768 18.56 -11.23 22.00
N ARG A 769 17.49 -11.93 22.41
CA ARG A 769 16.94 -11.87 23.77
C ARG A 769 17.98 -12.26 24.83
N ALA A 770 18.70 -13.36 24.61
CA ALA A 770 19.63 -13.90 25.60
C ALA A 770 21.02 -13.25 25.59
N GLY A 771 21.30 -12.35 24.64
CA GLY A 771 22.63 -11.75 24.46
C GLY A 771 23.74 -12.76 24.11
N ARG A 772 23.38 -13.96 23.61
CA ARG A 772 24.33 -15.03 23.26
C ARG A 772 23.74 -15.95 22.17
N PRO A 773 24.57 -16.54 21.29
CA PRO A 773 24.07 -17.29 20.15
C PRO A 773 23.39 -18.60 20.55
N VAL A 774 22.27 -18.91 19.89
CA VAL A 774 21.60 -20.22 19.98
C VAL A 774 22.51 -21.29 19.38
N ARG A 775 22.66 -22.42 20.09
CA ARG A 775 23.47 -23.57 19.66
C ARG A 775 22.64 -24.82 19.41
N VAL A 776 21.38 -24.83 19.85
CA VAL A 776 20.47 -25.96 19.72
C VAL A 776 19.10 -25.47 19.27
N LEU A 777 18.53 -26.17 18.29
CA LEU A 777 17.11 -26.08 17.92
C LEU A 777 16.51 -27.48 18.06
N ARG A 778 15.31 -27.57 18.65
CA ARG A 778 14.54 -28.81 18.79
C ARG A 778 13.13 -28.60 18.30
N ASP A 779 12.60 -29.64 17.68
CA ASP A 779 11.21 -29.70 17.24
C ASP A 779 10.79 -28.49 16.39
N LEU A 780 11.71 -28.00 15.54
CA LEU A 780 11.38 -26.97 14.57
C LEU A 780 10.45 -27.57 13.53
N SER A 781 9.18 -27.16 13.51
CA SER A 781 8.18 -27.69 12.59
C SER A 781 7.58 -26.59 11.74
N MET A 782 7.55 -26.79 10.43
CA MET A 782 6.80 -25.93 9.50
C MET A 782 5.32 -26.28 9.56
N GLN A 783 4.47 -25.28 9.78
CA GLN A 783 3.01 -25.44 9.77
C GLN A 783 2.40 -25.12 8.41
N ARG A 784 3.14 -24.40 7.56
CA ARG A 784 2.75 -23.99 6.21
C ARG A 784 3.97 -23.56 5.41
N TRP A 785 3.81 -23.50 4.09
CA TRP A 785 4.75 -22.81 3.22
C TRP A 785 4.77 -21.31 3.49
N LEU A 786 5.93 -20.69 3.22
CA LEU A 786 6.12 -19.24 3.29
C LEU A 786 6.59 -18.72 1.92
N PRO A 787 5.68 -18.58 0.94
CA PRO A 787 6.00 -17.99 -0.36
C PRO A 787 6.29 -16.48 -0.23
N VAL A 788 7.20 -15.97 -1.06
CA VAL A 788 7.69 -14.59 -1.00
C VAL A 788 7.72 -13.97 -2.41
N ALA A 789 6.62 -14.10 -3.15
CA ALA A 789 6.48 -13.46 -4.47
C ALA A 789 6.42 -11.93 -4.38
N GLU A 790 6.02 -11.41 -3.21
CA GLU A 790 5.92 -10.01 -2.86
C GLU A 790 6.52 -9.82 -1.46
N PRO A 791 6.79 -8.57 -1.01
CA PRO A 791 7.29 -8.33 0.33
C PRO A 791 6.40 -8.94 1.41
N VAL A 792 6.98 -9.77 2.28
CA VAL A 792 6.26 -10.40 3.41
C VAL A 792 6.76 -9.87 4.75
N ARG A 793 5.83 -9.50 5.62
CA ARG A 793 6.14 -9.12 7.00
C ARG A 793 6.12 -10.36 7.89
N LEU A 794 7.21 -10.61 8.58
CA LEU A 794 7.41 -11.69 9.52
C LEU A 794 7.55 -11.15 10.93
N ARG A 795 7.09 -11.94 11.89
CA ARG A 795 7.25 -11.70 13.32
C ARG A 795 7.78 -12.96 13.98
N ALA A 796 9.00 -12.88 14.48
CA ALA A 796 9.59 -13.90 15.33
C ALA A 796 9.38 -13.50 16.81
N THR A 797 8.78 -14.38 17.60
CA THR A 797 8.56 -14.17 19.04
C THR A 797 9.28 -15.23 19.85
N CYS A 798 9.92 -14.85 20.95
CA CYS A 798 10.51 -15.79 21.91
C CYS A 798 10.00 -15.55 23.34
N THR A 799 9.51 -16.62 23.98
CA THR A 799 9.09 -16.65 25.38
C THR A 799 9.79 -17.82 26.08
N GLY A 800 10.73 -17.51 26.98
CA GLY A 800 11.58 -18.54 27.58
C GLY A 800 12.46 -19.21 26.52
N GLU A 801 12.31 -20.53 26.35
CA GLU A 801 12.99 -21.31 25.30
C GLU A 801 12.12 -21.54 24.06
N GLN A 802 10.85 -21.13 24.09
CA GLN A 802 9.92 -21.34 22.98
C GLN A 802 9.98 -20.17 22.00
N THR A 803 10.20 -20.49 20.73
CA THR A 803 10.22 -19.53 19.63
C THR A 803 9.12 -19.83 18.62
N ARG A 804 8.58 -18.77 18.01
CA ARG A 804 7.54 -18.87 16.99
C ARG A 804 7.77 -17.84 15.91
N LEU A 805 7.59 -18.25 14.66
CA LEU A 805 7.58 -17.39 13.49
C LEU A 805 6.14 -17.28 12.98
N ALA A 806 5.71 -16.08 12.66
CA ALA A 806 4.41 -15.81 12.06
C ALA A 806 4.57 -14.86 10.88
N VAL A 807 3.69 -14.99 9.87
CA VAL A 807 3.62 -14.12 8.70
C VAL A 807 2.38 -13.24 8.78
N TRP A 808 2.50 -11.97 8.38
CA TRP A 808 1.38 -11.07 8.27
C TRP A 808 0.45 -11.52 7.15
N HIS A 809 -0.83 -11.67 7.45
CA HIS A 809 -1.87 -11.94 6.47
C HIS A 809 -2.77 -10.72 6.36
N GLU A 810 -2.75 -10.06 5.21
CA GLU A 810 -3.60 -8.91 4.94
C GLU A 810 -5.02 -9.37 4.56
N ALA A 811 -6.01 -8.90 5.32
CA ALA A 811 -7.43 -9.21 5.14
C ALA A 811 -8.32 -8.10 5.70
N GLY A 812 -7.90 -6.83 5.55
CA GLY A 812 -8.62 -5.66 6.07
C GLY A 812 -8.88 -5.74 7.58
N SER A 813 -10.16 -5.90 7.98
CA SER A 813 -10.51 -5.99 9.39
C SER A 813 -10.12 -7.32 10.07
N LEU A 814 -9.70 -8.32 9.29
CA LEU A 814 -9.26 -9.62 9.77
C LEU A 814 -7.73 -9.80 9.71
N SER A 815 -6.99 -8.75 9.32
CA SER A 815 -5.53 -8.81 9.17
C SER A 815 -4.85 -9.16 10.49
N ARG A 816 -3.92 -10.10 10.43
CA ARG A 816 -3.24 -10.65 11.62
C ARG A 816 -1.98 -11.41 11.24
N PHE A 817 -1.09 -11.58 12.22
CA PHE A 817 0.00 -12.54 12.12
C PHE A 817 -0.54 -13.97 12.25
N VAL A 818 -0.21 -14.82 11.28
CA VAL A 818 -0.60 -16.23 11.20
C VAL A 818 0.64 -17.10 11.41
N PRO A 819 0.61 -18.12 12.29
CA PRO A 819 1.79 -18.93 12.58
C PRO A 819 2.32 -19.67 11.35
N VAL A 820 3.65 -19.66 11.21
CA VAL A 820 4.42 -20.34 10.17
C VAL A 820 5.20 -21.51 10.76
N ALA A 821 5.93 -21.28 11.85
CA ALA A 821 6.79 -22.29 12.46
C ALA A 821 6.94 -22.06 13.96
N THR A 822 7.32 -23.12 14.66
CA THR A 822 7.65 -23.09 16.10
C THR A 822 8.89 -23.95 16.33
N ALA A 823 9.72 -23.57 17.30
CA ALA A 823 10.87 -24.35 17.73
C ALA A 823 11.20 -24.10 19.20
N THR A 824 11.87 -25.06 19.84
CA THR A 824 12.52 -24.87 21.14
C THR A 824 14.00 -24.57 20.92
N VAL A 825 14.53 -23.54 21.56
CA VAL A 825 15.95 -23.14 21.45
C VAL A 825 16.75 -23.55 22.68
N GLY A 826 18.05 -23.73 22.50
CA GLY A 826 19.00 -23.93 23.59
C GLY A 826 20.36 -23.31 23.25
N PHE A 827 21.12 -22.99 24.30
CA PHE A 827 22.40 -22.26 24.18
C PHE A 827 23.63 -23.15 24.36
N GLU A 828 23.45 -24.36 24.90
CA GLU A 828 24.53 -25.32 25.11
C GLU A 828 24.27 -26.57 24.25
N PRO A 829 25.20 -26.94 23.34
CA PRO A 829 25.04 -28.13 22.54
C PRO A 829 25.27 -29.40 23.38
N PRO A 830 24.65 -30.53 23.01
CA PRO A 830 24.97 -31.83 23.61
C PRO A 830 26.44 -32.23 23.33
N PRO A 831 26.95 -33.31 23.97
CA PRO A 831 28.26 -33.87 23.65
C PRO A 831 28.42 -34.10 22.15
N ARG A 832 29.58 -33.74 21.60
CA ARG A 832 29.88 -33.86 20.18
C ARG A 832 29.80 -35.34 19.74
N PRO A 833 29.02 -35.67 18.69
CA PRO A 833 28.94 -37.03 18.18
C PRO A 833 30.24 -37.42 17.45
N ALA A 834 30.46 -38.73 17.34
CA ALA A 834 31.46 -39.25 16.41
C ALA A 834 31.01 -39.05 14.96
N ARG A 835 31.98 -38.84 14.06
CA ARG A 835 31.73 -38.76 12.63
C ARG A 835 31.12 -40.07 12.11
N PHE A 836 30.19 -39.99 11.15
CA PHE A 836 29.64 -41.17 10.51
C PHE A 836 30.71 -42.01 9.82
N ALA A 837 30.55 -43.34 9.88
CA ALA A 837 31.38 -44.26 9.12
C ALA A 837 31.22 -43.99 7.61
N PRO A 838 32.31 -44.09 6.81
CA PRO A 838 32.24 -43.97 5.36
C PRO A 838 31.31 -45.01 4.73
N LEU A 839 30.56 -44.62 3.70
CA LEU A 839 29.73 -45.52 2.89
C LEU A 839 30.59 -46.24 1.85
N ALA A 840 30.43 -47.57 1.74
CA ALA A 840 31.28 -48.40 0.87
C ALA A 840 30.86 -48.39 -0.60
N ASP A 841 29.63 -47.95 -0.90
CA ASP A 841 28.97 -48.05 -2.21
C ASP A 841 28.73 -46.67 -2.88
N LEU A 842 29.51 -45.66 -2.50
CA LEU A 842 29.37 -44.30 -3.03
C LEU A 842 29.80 -44.19 -4.50
N ALA A 843 28.87 -43.77 -5.36
CA ALA A 843 29.13 -43.39 -6.75
C ALA A 843 29.00 -41.87 -6.95
N ASP A 844 29.78 -41.30 -7.87
CA ASP A 844 29.67 -39.89 -8.22
C ASP A 844 28.32 -39.58 -8.89
N VAL A 845 27.70 -38.49 -8.48
CA VAL A 845 26.45 -37.98 -9.06
C VAL A 845 26.80 -36.75 -9.89
N PRO A 846 26.28 -36.62 -11.13
CA PRO A 846 26.50 -35.42 -11.90
C PRO A 846 25.87 -34.19 -11.22
N ASP A 847 26.35 -33.00 -11.57
CA ASP A 847 25.98 -31.75 -10.88
C ASP A 847 24.44 -31.63 -10.78
N PRO A 848 23.87 -31.62 -9.55
CA PRO A 848 22.43 -31.64 -9.34
C PRO A 848 21.76 -30.31 -9.71
N TYR A 849 22.51 -29.22 -9.82
CA TYR A 849 22.03 -27.91 -10.26
C TYR A 849 21.94 -27.84 -11.79
N GLU A 850 22.98 -28.30 -12.49
CA GLU A 850 22.98 -28.36 -13.96
C GLU A 850 21.88 -29.30 -14.49
N ASN A 851 21.73 -30.48 -13.86
CA ASN A 851 20.70 -31.46 -14.18
C ASN A 851 19.30 -31.09 -13.64
N ALA A 852 19.16 -29.97 -12.92
CA ALA A 852 17.88 -29.51 -12.36
C ALA A 852 17.17 -30.57 -11.48
N ASN A 853 17.94 -31.40 -10.78
CA ASN A 853 17.45 -32.22 -9.67
C ASN A 853 17.15 -31.34 -8.44
N LEU A 854 17.90 -30.26 -8.29
CA LEU A 854 17.69 -29.21 -7.30
C LEU A 854 17.22 -27.92 -7.96
N PHE A 855 16.37 -27.18 -7.25
CA PHE A 855 15.76 -25.94 -7.70
C PHE A 855 16.53 -24.67 -7.33
N HIS A 856 17.70 -24.84 -6.72
CA HIS A 856 18.49 -23.77 -6.12
C HIS A 856 19.28 -22.99 -7.19
N GLY A 857 19.08 -21.68 -7.22
CA GLY A 857 19.85 -20.73 -8.02
C GLY A 857 21.23 -20.41 -7.41
N PRO A 858 22.04 -19.57 -8.08
CA PRO A 858 23.45 -19.36 -7.76
C PRO A 858 23.74 -19.02 -6.30
N SER A 859 22.88 -18.26 -5.62
CA SER A 859 23.09 -17.88 -4.22
C SER A 859 23.24 -19.08 -3.28
N PHE A 860 22.61 -20.22 -3.62
CA PHE A 860 22.59 -21.45 -2.82
C PHE A 860 23.52 -22.56 -3.35
N GLN A 861 24.32 -22.30 -4.38
CA GLN A 861 25.16 -23.32 -5.04
C GLN A 861 26.52 -23.52 -4.34
N TYR A 862 26.47 -23.89 -3.06
CA TYR A 862 27.67 -24.18 -2.26
C TYR A 862 28.29 -25.56 -2.57
N LEU A 863 27.47 -26.53 -3.00
CA LEU A 863 27.88 -27.92 -3.24
C LEU A 863 28.76 -28.02 -4.49
N THR A 864 29.94 -28.62 -4.35
CA THR A 864 30.94 -28.77 -5.43
C THR A 864 31.12 -30.22 -5.87
N ALA A 865 30.85 -31.17 -4.98
CA ALA A 865 30.89 -32.60 -5.27
C ALA A 865 29.78 -33.32 -4.50
N LEU A 866 29.17 -34.31 -5.15
CA LEU A 866 28.15 -35.17 -4.54
C LEU A 866 28.39 -36.62 -4.94
N ARG A 867 28.40 -37.50 -3.94
CA ARG A 867 28.45 -38.94 -4.09
C ARG A 867 27.30 -39.59 -3.35
N MET A 868 26.70 -40.62 -3.92
CA MET A 868 25.49 -41.23 -3.39
C MET A 868 25.59 -42.76 -3.40
N GLY A 869 25.14 -43.37 -2.32
CA GLY A 869 25.02 -44.81 -2.15
C GLY A 869 23.57 -45.22 -1.86
N SER A 870 23.39 -46.48 -1.50
CA SER A 870 22.06 -47.09 -1.24
C SER A 870 21.43 -46.69 0.08
N THR A 871 22.17 -46.13 1.04
CA THR A 871 21.62 -45.73 2.36
C THR A 871 22.05 -44.32 2.80
N GLY A 872 22.59 -43.52 1.88
CA GLY A 872 23.05 -42.17 2.20
C GLY A 872 23.86 -41.51 1.09
N ALA A 873 24.43 -40.35 1.42
CA ALA A 873 25.26 -39.55 0.52
C ALA A 873 26.41 -38.87 1.27
N SER A 874 27.42 -38.46 0.52
CA SER A 874 28.55 -37.64 0.97
C SER A 874 28.74 -36.51 -0.03
N GLY A 875 28.86 -35.28 0.45
CA GLY A 875 29.03 -34.09 -0.37
C GLY A 875 30.12 -33.17 0.17
N VAL A 876 30.64 -32.30 -0.70
CA VAL A 876 31.62 -31.26 -0.35
C VAL A 876 31.00 -29.90 -0.65
N LEU A 877 30.99 -29.02 0.34
CA LEU A 877 30.57 -27.62 0.21
C LEU A 877 31.80 -26.70 0.24
N GLU A 878 31.78 -25.63 -0.55
CA GLU A 878 32.72 -24.51 -0.43
C GLU A 878 31.98 -23.30 0.17
N ALA A 879 32.41 -22.85 1.35
CA ALA A 879 31.71 -21.83 2.13
C ALA A 879 31.63 -20.46 1.43
N GLU A 880 32.63 -20.13 0.61
CA GLU A 880 32.73 -18.86 -0.11
C GLU A 880 31.91 -18.78 -1.40
N ARG A 881 31.34 -19.89 -1.91
CA ARG A 881 30.66 -19.90 -3.22
C ARG A 881 29.30 -19.20 -3.21
N GLY A 882 28.51 -19.35 -2.16
CA GLY A 882 27.14 -18.82 -2.12
C GLY A 882 27.02 -17.46 -1.43
N SER A 883 25.95 -16.75 -1.74
CA SER A 883 25.69 -15.35 -1.34
C SER A 883 24.50 -15.19 -0.39
N VAL A 884 23.88 -16.28 0.08
CA VAL A 884 22.79 -16.21 1.07
C VAL A 884 23.28 -15.45 2.32
N PRO A 885 22.47 -14.54 2.90
CA PRO A 885 22.90 -13.74 4.04
C PRO A 885 23.42 -14.59 5.19
N ARG A 886 24.53 -14.14 5.78
CA ARG A 886 25.20 -14.85 6.88
C ARG A 886 24.54 -14.49 8.20
N GLY A 887 23.92 -15.49 8.81
CA GLY A 887 23.30 -15.40 10.12
C GLY A 887 24.09 -16.15 11.21
N THR A 888 23.54 -16.21 12.41
CA THR A 888 24.11 -16.90 13.58
C THR A 888 24.38 -18.38 13.33
N LEU A 889 23.51 -19.04 12.55
CA LEU A 889 23.61 -20.45 12.20
C LEU A 889 24.22 -20.68 10.81
N HIS A 890 24.46 -19.62 10.02
CA HIS A 890 24.89 -19.68 8.62
C HIS A 890 23.88 -20.41 7.70
N GLN A 891 22.66 -19.87 7.61
CA GLN A 891 21.51 -20.43 6.87
C GLN A 891 21.83 -21.01 5.48
N GLY A 892 22.67 -20.37 4.65
CA GLY A 892 22.99 -20.88 3.31
C GLY A 892 23.76 -22.21 3.31
N LEU A 893 24.70 -22.38 4.23
CA LEU A 893 25.49 -23.62 4.35
C LEU A 893 24.67 -24.75 4.98
N LEU A 894 23.82 -24.42 5.95
CA LEU A 894 22.89 -25.39 6.52
C LEU A 894 21.89 -25.89 5.48
N ASP A 895 21.38 -24.98 4.63
CA ASP A 895 20.48 -25.34 3.55
C ASP A 895 21.20 -26.20 2.50
N ALA A 896 22.42 -25.82 2.14
CA ALA A 896 23.26 -26.60 1.24
C ALA A 896 23.57 -28.01 1.74
N ALA A 897 23.61 -28.24 3.05
CA ALA A 897 23.74 -29.60 3.58
C ALA A 897 22.55 -30.50 3.19
N LEU A 898 21.35 -29.93 3.05
CA LEU A 898 20.15 -30.62 2.58
C LEU A 898 20.22 -30.99 1.08
N HIS A 899 21.10 -30.37 0.31
CA HIS A 899 21.26 -30.65 -1.12
C HIS A 899 21.90 -32.02 -1.40
N THR A 900 22.50 -32.63 -0.37
CA THR A 900 23.03 -34.00 -0.46
C THR A 900 21.94 -35.08 -0.49
N ILE A 901 20.69 -34.70 -0.21
CA ILE A 901 19.53 -35.58 -0.21
C ILE A 901 18.97 -35.70 -1.63
N PRO A 902 18.68 -36.92 -2.15
CA PRO A 902 18.05 -37.11 -3.46
C PRO A 902 16.56 -36.78 -3.40
N HIS A 903 16.18 -35.51 -3.29
CA HIS A 903 14.79 -35.08 -3.08
C HIS A 903 13.81 -35.56 -4.16
N ASP A 904 14.28 -35.80 -5.39
CA ASP A 904 13.48 -36.34 -6.50
C ASP A 904 13.63 -37.87 -6.69
N ALA A 905 14.47 -38.52 -5.89
CA ALA A 905 14.83 -39.93 -6.06
C ALA A 905 15.06 -40.66 -4.72
N LEU A 906 14.33 -40.32 -3.66
CA LEU A 906 14.47 -40.97 -2.34
C LEU A 906 14.19 -42.48 -2.36
N HIS A 907 13.46 -42.97 -3.37
CA HIS A 907 13.28 -44.40 -3.65
C HIS A 907 14.61 -45.15 -3.86
N ARG A 908 15.71 -44.44 -4.13
CA ARG A 908 17.07 -44.99 -4.15
C ARG A 908 17.55 -45.46 -2.78
N TRP A 909 17.09 -44.82 -1.71
CA TRP A 909 17.44 -45.18 -0.33
C TRP A 909 16.45 -46.17 0.28
N ASP A 910 15.19 -46.10 -0.12
CA ASP A 910 14.18 -47.10 0.24
C ASP A 910 13.17 -47.28 -0.91
N PRO A 911 13.18 -48.43 -1.63
CA PRO A 911 12.26 -48.70 -2.72
C PRO A 911 10.77 -48.68 -2.34
N ALA A 912 10.43 -48.72 -1.05
CA ALA A 912 9.05 -48.55 -0.58
C ALA A 912 8.54 -47.11 -0.80
N ILE A 913 9.45 -46.14 -0.92
CA ILE A 913 9.14 -44.77 -1.34
C ILE A 913 8.91 -44.82 -2.86
N GLY A 914 7.72 -44.46 -3.33
CA GLY A 914 7.40 -44.47 -4.76
C GLY A 914 8.26 -43.49 -5.58
N SER A 915 8.42 -43.75 -6.89
CA SER A 915 9.19 -42.90 -7.80
C SER A 915 8.43 -41.67 -8.31
N ASP A 916 7.16 -41.51 -7.94
CA ASP A 916 6.23 -40.46 -8.40
C ASP A 916 6.06 -39.30 -7.40
N ARG A 917 7.02 -39.15 -6.48
CA ARG A 917 6.95 -38.21 -5.35
C ARG A 917 8.20 -37.34 -5.29
N LEU A 918 8.02 -36.10 -4.82
CA LEU A 918 9.11 -35.19 -4.48
C LEU A 918 9.16 -34.97 -2.97
N ALA A 919 10.37 -34.82 -2.44
CA ALA A 919 10.59 -34.59 -1.02
C ALA A 919 10.93 -33.12 -0.73
N PHE A 920 10.36 -32.60 0.36
CA PHE A 920 10.67 -31.26 0.83
C PHE A 920 10.98 -31.28 2.33
N PRO A 921 11.98 -30.51 2.79
CA PRO A 921 12.25 -30.35 4.22
C PRO A 921 11.02 -29.80 4.96
N HIS A 922 10.57 -30.50 6.00
CA HIS A 922 9.35 -30.16 6.74
C HIS A 922 9.63 -29.82 8.21
N ARG A 923 10.57 -30.54 8.84
CA ARG A 923 10.86 -30.43 10.27
C ARG A 923 12.33 -30.67 10.57
N LEU A 924 12.90 -29.96 11.55
CA LEU A 924 14.15 -30.34 12.21
C LEU A 924 13.80 -30.92 13.58
N SER A 925 13.99 -32.23 13.77
CA SER A 925 13.76 -32.85 15.07
C SER A 925 14.77 -32.34 16.10
N HIS A 926 16.03 -32.24 15.69
CA HIS A 926 17.05 -31.54 16.44
C HIS A 926 18.13 -31.01 15.50
N LEU A 927 18.74 -29.89 15.87
CA LEU A 927 19.94 -29.33 15.27
C LEU A 927 20.86 -28.87 16.40
N ALA A 928 22.13 -29.25 16.34
CA ALA A 928 23.17 -28.88 17.29
C ALA A 928 24.39 -28.31 16.57
N VAL A 929 24.78 -27.09 16.94
CA VAL A 929 25.99 -26.41 16.47
C VAL A 929 27.06 -26.56 17.54
N HIS A 930 28.02 -27.45 17.30
CA HIS A 930 29.15 -27.67 18.22
C HIS A 930 30.27 -26.65 17.99
N GLU A 931 30.44 -26.20 16.76
CA GLU A 931 31.36 -25.13 16.35
C GLU A 931 30.66 -24.26 15.29
N PRO A 932 30.89 -22.93 15.24
CA PRO A 932 30.39 -22.09 14.16
C PRO A 932 30.84 -22.61 12.79
N LEU A 933 29.95 -22.54 11.79
CA LEU A 933 30.32 -22.86 10.42
C LEU A 933 31.28 -21.80 9.86
N PRO A 934 32.35 -22.19 9.14
CA PRO A 934 33.35 -21.27 8.64
C PRO A 934 32.86 -20.47 7.44
N ASP A 935 33.48 -19.32 7.23
CA ASP A 935 33.20 -18.40 6.10
C ASP A 935 33.96 -18.72 4.81
N HIS A 936 34.92 -19.64 4.89
CA HIS A 936 35.82 -20.02 3.80
C HIS A 936 36.32 -21.45 3.99
N GLY A 937 36.60 -22.11 2.86
CA GLY A 937 37.12 -23.46 2.77
C GLY A 937 36.04 -24.54 2.69
N GLU A 938 36.54 -25.78 2.60
CA GLU A 938 35.70 -26.96 2.37
C GLU A 938 35.04 -27.47 3.65
N ILE A 939 33.79 -27.91 3.51
CA ILE A 939 33.01 -28.58 4.54
C ILE A 939 32.45 -29.88 3.96
N GLU A 940 32.74 -31.00 4.62
CA GLU A 940 32.24 -32.32 4.22
C GLU A 940 30.86 -32.54 4.85
N VAL A 941 29.88 -32.97 4.06
CA VAL A 941 28.52 -33.23 4.52
C VAL A 941 28.20 -34.70 4.34
N GLU A 942 27.81 -35.36 5.43
CA GLU A 942 27.43 -36.77 5.44
C GLU A 942 25.93 -36.88 5.77
N ALA A 943 25.15 -37.42 4.83
CA ALA A 943 23.73 -37.70 5.02
C ALA A 943 23.48 -39.21 5.12
N ARG A 944 22.64 -39.63 6.07
CA ARG A 944 22.28 -41.04 6.30
C ARG A 944 20.76 -41.18 6.42
N PHE A 945 20.22 -42.13 5.67
CA PHE A 945 18.82 -42.50 5.79
C PHE A 945 18.55 -43.09 7.18
N ALA A 946 17.63 -42.49 7.93
CA ALA A 946 17.30 -42.88 9.31
C ALA A 946 15.94 -43.57 9.45
N GLY A 947 15.24 -43.80 8.33
CA GLY A 947 14.00 -44.57 8.24
C GLY A 947 12.78 -43.77 7.78
N THR A 948 11.76 -44.50 7.31
CA THR A 948 10.42 -43.99 7.05
C THR A 948 9.64 -43.82 8.36
N LEU A 949 8.92 -42.72 8.47
CA LEU A 949 7.99 -42.38 9.54
C LEU A 949 6.53 -42.46 9.01
N PRO A 950 5.51 -42.45 9.88
CA PRO A 950 4.12 -42.32 9.45
C PRO A 950 3.87 -41.05 8.63
N ASP A 951 2.73 -41.00 7.94
CA ASP A 951 2.24 -39.82 7.19
C ASP A 951 3.19 -39.33 6.08
N ASP A 952 3.81 -40.27 5.34
CA ASP A 952 4.70 -39.98 4.21
C ASP A 952 5.94 -39.15 4.56
N LEU A 953 6.42 -39.31 5.80
CA LEU A 953 7.60 -38.63 6.32
C LEU A 953 8.84 -39.53 6.27
N VAL A 954 10.02 -38.96 6.04
CA VAL A 954 11.32 -39.67 6.12
C VAL A 954 12.30 -38.90 6.98
N ALA A 955 12.98 -39.63 7.88
CA ALA A 955 14.03 -39.09 8.73
C ALA A 955 15.40 -39.27 8.08
N ILE A 956 16.23 -38.23 8.13
CA ILE A 956 17.58 -38.22 7.59
C ILE A 956 18.50 -37.55 8.62
N ASP A 957 19.57 -38.24 8.99
CA ASP A 957 20.62 -37.69 9.85
C ASP A 957 21.72 -37.07 9.01
N ILE A 958 22.14 -35.86 9.38
CA ILE A 958 23.15 -35.08 8.66
C ILE A 958 24.23 -34.61 9.64
N GLN A 959 25.48 -34.77 9.22
CA GLN A 959 26.66 -34.20 9.88
C GLN A 959 27.43 -33.32 8.90
N MET A 960 27.82 -32.14 9.36
CA MET A 960 28.76 -31.26 8.67
C MET A 960 30.11 -31.35 9.39
N CYS A 961 31.16 -31.68 8.67
CA CYS A 961 32.45 -32.08 9.21
C CYS A 961 33.61 -31.32 8.57
N ARG A 962 34.70 -31.19 9.33
CA ARG A 962 36.02 -30.79 8.83
C ARG A 962 37.05 -31.78 9.37
N GLY A 963 37.52 -32.70 8.51
CA GLY A 963 38.27 -33.87 8.96
C GLY A 963 37.43 -34.72 9.92
N GLU A 964 37.99 -35.07 11.10
CA GLU A 964 37.28 -35.85 12.12
C GLU A 964 36.33 -35.01 13.01
N HIS A 965 36.32 -33.68 12.85
CA HIS A 965 35.55 -32.78 13.72
C HIS A 965 34.15 -32.54 13.13
N VAL A 966 33.11 -32.97 13.86
CA VAL A 966 31.71 -32.61 13.55
C VAL A 966 31.43 -31.18 14.04
N LEU A 967 31.16 -30.28 13.10
CA LEU A 967 30.82 -28.88 13.36
C LEU A 967 29.34 -28.72 13.72
N VAL A 968 28.48 -29.36 12.94
CA VAL A 968 27.02 -29.34 13.10
C VAL A 968 26.48 -30.75 12.89
N ALA A 969 25.53 -31.16 13.73
CA ALA A 969 24.79 -32.40 13.57
C ALA A 969 23.29 -32.15 13.73
N PHE A 970 22.48 -32.69 12.83
CA PHE A 970 21.04 -32.49 12.89
C PHE A 970 20.27 -33.64 12.23
N ARG A 971 19.01 -33.82 12.65
CA ARG A 971 18.05 -34.70 12.00
C ARG A 971 16.97 -33.87 11.34
N THR A 972 16.91 -33.94 10.01
CA THR A 972 15.82 -33.38 9.23
C THR A 972 14.76 -34.46 8.97
N VAL A 973 13.51 -34.02 8.89
CA VAL A 973 12.39 -34.84 8.44
C VAL A 973 11.80 -34.18 7.21
N VAL A 974 11.77 -34.94 6.12
CA VAL A 974 11.23 -34.51 4.83
C VAL A 974 9.83 -35.09 4.65
N VAL A 975 8.96 -34.34 3.98
CA VAL A 975 7.61 -34.79 3.57
C VAL A 975 7.61 -35.16 2.10
N HIS A 976 6.94 -36.26 1.75
CA HIS A 976 6.82 -36.71 0.36
C HIS A 976 5.47 -36.37 -0.24
N ILE A 977 5.50 -35.60 -1.32
CA ILE A 977 4.29 -35.08 -1.95
C ILE A 977 4.11 -35.74 -3.33
N PRO A 978 2.95 -36.35 -3.62
CA PRO A 978 2.64 -36.90 -4.93
C PRO A 978 2.44 -35.77 -5.96
N VAL A 979 3.39 -35.58 -6.87
CA VAL A 979 3.36 -34.46 -7.85
C VAL A 979 2.95 -34.88 -9.26
N GLY A 980 2.60 -36.15 -9.47
CA GLY A 980 2.01 -36.62 -10.73
C GLY A 980 2.95 -36.46 -11.93
N ALA A 981 2.44 -35.89 -13.02
CA ALA A 981 3.13 -35.78 -14.31
C ALA A 981 4.49 -35.05 -14.25
N LEU A 982 4.74 -34.23 -13.22
CA LEU A 982 6.03 -33.54 -13.02
C LEU A 982 7.22 -34.50 -12.80
N THR A 983 6.96 -35.72 -12.34
CA THR A 983 7.99 -36.77 -12.18
C THR A 983 8.16 -37.63 -13.44
N ALA A 984 7.27 -37.48 -14.44
CA ALA A 984 7.34 -38.23 -15.70
C ALA A 984 8.31 -37.61 -16.72
N VAL A 985 8.84 -36.41 -16.44
CA VAL A 985 9.83 -35.71 -17.26
C VAL A 985 11.12 -35.49 -16.48
N SER A 986 12.23 -35.30 -17.19
CA SER A 986 13.53 -35.02 -16.58
C SER A 986 13.55 -33.65 -15.87
N GLY A 987 14.51 -33.46 -14.95
CA GLY A 987 14.73 -32.18 -14.28
C GLY A 987 14.82 -30.97 -15.24
N PRO A 988 15.62 -31.04 -16.31
CA PRO A 988 15.74 -29.94 -17.27
C PRO A 988 14.45 -29.66 -18.03
N GLU A 989 13.70 -30.69 -18.43
CA GLU A 989 12.39 -30.52 -19.08
C GLU A 989 11.38 -29.88 -18.13
N ARG A 990 11.34 -30.32 -16.87
CA ARG A 990 10.49 -29.73 -15.82
C ARG A 990 10.82 -28.25 -15.58
N ARG A 991 12.11 -27.91 -15.48
CA ARG A 991 12.57 -26.52 -15.32
C ARG A 991 12.18 -25.66 -16.52
N ALA A 992 12.37 -26.18 -17.73
CA ALA A 992 12.02 -25.47 -18.95
C ALA A 992 10.51 -25.15 -19.00
N TYR A 993 9.65 -26.08 -18.59
CA TYR A 993 8.21 -25.85 -18.50
C TYR A 993 7.84 -24.84 -17.42
N LEU A 994 8.26 -25.08 -16.17
CA LEU A 994 7.82 -24.29 -15.01
C LEU A 994 8.41 -22.88 -14.95
N ARG A 995 9.69 -22.72 -15.30
CA ARG A 995 10.42 -21.44 -15.19
C ARG A 995 10.46 -20.69 -16.51
N ASP A 996 10.82 -21.41 -17.58
CA ASP A 996 11.13 -20.80 -18.88
C ASP A 996 9.90 -20.76 -19.81
N ALA A 997 8.74 -21.22 -19.32
CA ALA A 997 7.47 -21.30 -20.06
C ALA A 997 7.59 -22.04 -21.41
N ALA A 998 8.44 -23.07 -21.47
CA ALA A 998 8.55 -23.94 -22.64
C ALA A 998 7.34 -24.89 -22.71
N PRO A 999 6.65 -25.02 -23.86
CA PRO A 999 5.47 -25.87 -23.97
C PRO A 999 5.81 -27.36 -23.86
N ASP A 1000 5.09 -28.09 -23.01
CA ASP A 1000 5.12 -29.56 -22.94
C ASP A 1000 3.73 -30.13 -22.62
N SER A 1001 3.15 -30.83 -23.60
CA SER A 1001 1.80 -31.39 -23.48
C SER A 1001 1.67 -32.51 -22.43
N ARG A 1002 2.79 -33.16 -22.05
CA ARG A 1002 2.81 -34.21 -21.01
C ARG A 1002 2.53 -33.66 -19.61
N LEU A 1003 2.72 -32.35 -19.41
CA LEU A 1003 2.61 -31.67 -18.12
C LEU A 1003 1.26 -30.97 -17.93
N LEU A 1004 0.35 -31.07 -18.90
CA LEU A 1004 -1.03 -30.58 -18.76
C LEU A 1004 -1.82 -31.48 -17.79
N LEU A 1005 -2.67 -30.87 -16.98
CA LEU A 1005 -3.45 -31.54 -15.93
C LEU A 1005 -4.77 -32.13 -16.42
N THR A 1006 -5.30 -31.61 -17.52
CA THR A 1006 -6.53 -32.10 -18.15
C THR A 1006 -6.33 -33.56 -18.55
N GLY A 1007 -7.16 -34.44 -18.01
CA GLY A 1007 -7.08 -35.88 -18.23
C GLY A 1007 -7.23 -36.28 -19.70
N SER A 1008 -6.97 -37.56 -19.98
CA SER A 1008 -7.18 -38.13 -21.33
C SER A 1008 -8.66 -38.12 -21.74
N ASP A 1009 -9.57 -37.99 -20.78
CA ASP A 1009 -11.00 -37.79 -20.96
C ASP A 1009 -11.38 -36.33 -21.28
N GLY A 1010 -10.42 -35.42 -21.33
CA GLY A 1010 -10.65 -34.00 -21.61
C GLY A 1010 -11.16 -33.20 -20.42
N VAL A 1011 -11.14 -33.77 -19.21
CA VAL A 1011 -11.65 -33.14 -17.99
C VAL A 1011 -10.50 -32.66 -17.10
N LEU A 1012 -10.52 -31.38 -16.73
CA LEU A 1012 -9.68 -30.83 -15.67
C LEU A 1012 -10.39 -30.99 -14.33
N ARG A 1013 -9.71 -31.54 -13.32
CA ARG A 1013 -10.27 -31.72 -11.98
C ARG A 1013 -9.63 -30.75 -11.00
N ARG A 1014 -10.44 -30.29 -10.03
CA ARG A 1014 -10.00 -29.43 -8.94
C ARG A 1014 -8.79 -29.97 -8.19
N HIS A 1015 -8.85 -31.25 -7.83
CA HIS A 1015 -7.79 -31.90 -7.08
C HIS A 1015 -6.46 -31.92 -7.86
N ASP A 1016 -6.46 -32.00 -9.19
CA ASP A 1016 -5.23 -31.98 -9.98
C ASP A 1016 -4.56 -30.59 -9.94
N VAL A 1017 -5.36 -29.52 -9.98
CA VAL A 1017 -4.88 -28.14 -9.80
C VAL A 1017 -4.36 -27.92 -8.38
N GLU A 1018 -5.08 -28.38 -7.36
CA GLU A 1018 -4.66 -28.27 -5.96
C GLU A 1018 -3.37 -29.04 -5.68
N ARG A 1019 -3.14 -30.18 -6.36
CA ARG A 1019 -1.88 -30.93 -6.27
C ARG A 1019 -0.69 -30.16 -6.84
N VAL A 1020 -0.86 -29.48 -7.97
CA VAL A 1020 0.20 -28.62 -8.53
C VAL A 1020 0.43 -27.39 -7.65
N ASP A 1021 -0.61 -26.84 -7.05
CA ASP A 1021 -0.53 -25.65 -6.19
C ASP A 1021 -0.13 -25.97 -4.73
N THR A 1022 0.59 -27.08 -4.51
CA THR A 1022 1.07 -27.49 -3.18
C THR A 1022 1.89 -26.39 -2.50
N LEU A 1023 2.76 -25.71 -3.27
CA LEU A 1023 3.31 -24.40 -2.88
C LEU A 1023 2.37 -23.33 -3.45
N PRO A 1024 1.64 -22.56 -2.61
CA PRO A 1024 0.65 -21.61 -3.10
C PRO A 1024 1.23 -20.61 -4.09
N GLY A 1025 0.53 -20.43 -5.21
CA GLY A 1025 0.92 -19.55 -6.31
C GLY A 1025 1.64 -20.26 -7.47
N THR A 1026 2.00 -21.54 -7.30
CA THR A 1026 2.62 -22.34 -8.38
C THR A 1026 1.68 -22.45 -9.57
N ALA A 1027 0.40 -22.77 -9.35
CA ALA A 1027 -0.57 -22.84 -10.43
C ALA A 1027 -0.81 -21.47 -11.07
N ASN A 1028 -0.84 -20.39 -10.27
CA ASN A 1028 -0.99 -19.03 -10.81
C ASN A 1028 0.14 -18.67 -11.77
N ALA A 1029 1.39 -19.03 -11.44
CA ALA A 1029 2.53 -18.80 -12.30
C ALA A 1029 2.46 -19.63 -13.59
N VAL A 1030 2.14 -20.93 -13.50
CA VAL A 1030 2.05 -21.84 -14.67
C VAL A 1030 0.96 -21.40 -15.65
N TYR A 1031 -0.19 -20.93 -15.15
CA TYR A 1031 -1.34 -20.58 -15.98
C TYR A 1031 -1.50 -19.07 -16.21
N GLY A 1032 -0.61 -18.22 -15.70
CA GLY A 1032 -0.71 -16.76 -15.82
C GLY A 1032 -1.99 -16.20 -15.19
N LEU A 1033 -2.32 -16.66 -13.98
CA LEU A 1033 -3.46 -16.17 -13.19
C LEU A 1033 -3.04 -15.01 -12.27
N PRO A 1034 -3.98 -14.17 -11.79
CA PRO A 1034 -3.66 -13.09 -10.86
C PRO A 1034 -2.93 -13.60 -9.61
N ALA A 1035 -1.94 -12.84 -9.14
CA ALA A 1035 -1.24 -13.15 -7.89
C ALA A 1035 -2.21 -13.14 -6.69
N GLY A 1036 -2.05 -14.11 -5.77
CA GLY A 1036 -2.90 -14.25 -4.58
C GLY A 1036 -4.30 -14.85 -4.82
N ALA A 1037 -4.70 -15.07 -6.08
CA ALA A 1037 -5.94 -15.78 -6.39
C ALA A 1037 -5.81 -17.28 -6.06
N ARG A 1038 -6.89 -17.91 -5.60
CA ARG A 1038 -6.92 -19.36 -5.40
C ARG A 1038 -7.08 -20.04 -6.76
N ALA A 1039 -6.07 -20.74 -7.24
CA ALA A 1039 -6.11 -21.37 -8.57
C ALA A 1039 -7.28 -22.35 -8.75
N ALA A 1040 -7.71 -23.03 -7.68
CA ALA A 1040 -8.89 -23.91 -7.68
C ALA A 1040 -10.21 -23.18 -7.97
N GLU A 1041 -10.28 -21.85 -7.81
CA GLU A 1041 -11.46 -21.04 -8.17
C GLU A 1041 -11.42 -20.62 -9.66
N TRP A 1042 -10.34 -20.95 -10.38
CA TRP A 1042 -10.09 -20.59 -11.78
C TRP A 1042 -10.12 -21.79 -12.74
N LEU A 1043 -10.72 -22.91 -12.34
CA LEU A 1043 -10.78 -24.15 -13.15
C LEU A 1043 -11.21 -23.93 -14.61
N PRO A 1044 -12.24 -23.11 -14.93
CA PRO A 1044 -12.66 -22.91 -16.32
C PRO A 1044 -11.57 -22.25 -17.18
N HIS A 1045 -10.84 -21.30 -16.61
CA HIS A 1045 -9.75 -20.60 -17.30
C HIS A 1045 -8.58 -21.55 -17.53
N ILE A 1046 -8.22 -22.34 -16.51
CA ILE A 1046 -7.15 -23.34 -16.62
C ILE A 1046 -7.50 -24.37 -17.70
N ALA A 1047 -8.73 -24.91 -17.69
CA ALA A 1047 -9.16 -25.91 -18.66
C ALA A 1047 -9.10 -25.38 -20.10
N LEU A 1048 -9.54 -24.13 -20.33
CA LEU A 1048 -9.48 -23.50 -21.65
C LEU A 1048 -8.03 -23.23 -22.09
N LYS A 1049 -7.19 -22.69 -21.20
CA LYS A 1049 -5.77 -22.47 -21.47
C LYS A 1049 -5.07 -23.77 -21.84
N GLU A 1050 -5.34 -24.86 -21.13
CA GLU A 1050 -4.77 -26.16 -21.45
C GLU A 1050 -5.30 -26.75 -22.77
N HIS A 1051 -6.58 -26.54 -23.08
CA HIS A 1051 -7.14 -26.96 -24.36
C HIS A 1051 -6.44 -26.26 -25.53
N VAL A 1052 -6.25 -24.94 -25.43
CA VAL A 1052 -5.51 -24.15 -26.44
C VAL A 1052 -4.04 -24.58 -26.49
N ALA A 1053 -3.39 -24.73 -25.34
CA ALA A 1053 -1.99 -25.20 -25.26
C ALA A 1053 -1.81 -26.56 -25.96
N ARG A 1054 -2.75 -27.50 -25.73
CA ARG A 1054 -2.74 -28.82 -26.35
C ARG A 1054 -2.91 -28.79 -27.86
N THR A 1055 -3.77 -27.90 -28.37
CA THR A 1055 -4.10 -27.83 -29.81
C THR A 1055 -3.10 -27.01 -30.61
N THR A 1056 -2.46 -26.03 -29.99
CA THR A 1056 -1.57 -25.06 -30.67
C THR A 1056 -0.09 -25.24 -30.33
N GLY A 1057 0.24 -26.03 -29.30
CA GLY A 1057 1.61 -26.28 -28.88
C GLY A 1057 2.27 -25.10 -28.16
N VAL A 1058 1.48 -24.19 -27.58
CA VAL A 1058 1.97 -23.06 -26.76
C VAL A 1058 1.93 -23.38 -25.27
N HIS A 1059 2.62 -22.60 -24.45
CA HIS A 1059 2.57 -22.76 -23.00
C HIS A 1059 1.28 -22.13 -22.43
N PRO A 1060 0.58 -22.74 -21.45
CA PRO A 1060 -0.68 -22.21 -20.94
C PRO A 1060 -0.63 -20.76 -20.41
N SER A 1061 0.50 -20.33 -19.86
CA SER A 1061 0.68 -18.94 -19.38
C SER A 1061 0.59 -17.89 -20.49
N THR A 1062 0.86 -18.25 -21.74
CA THR A 1062 0.81 -17.31 -22.89
C THR A 1062 -0.57 -17.20 -23.51
N VAL A 1063 -1.54 -17.99 -23.04
CA VAL A 1063 -2.91 -17.98 -23.54
C VAL A 1063 -3.74 -17.00 -22.73
N GLU A 1064 -4.26 -15.95 -23.36
CA GLU A 1064 -5.21 -15.03 -22.73
C GLU A 1064 -6.65 -15.53 -22.93
N VAL A 1065 -7.45 -15.50 -21.86
CA VAL A 1065 -8.85 -15.92 -21.88
C VAL A 1065 -9.74 -14.70 -21.70
N THR A 1066 -10.52 -14.37 -22.71
CA THR A 1066 -11.41 -13.20 -22.73
C THR A 1066 -12.89 -13.55 -22.49
N SER A 1067 -13.31 -14.79 -22.77
CA SER A 1067 -14.63 -15.34 -22.43
C SER A 1067 -14.57 -16.85 -22.13
N LEU A 1068 -15.63 -17.41 -21.56
CA LEU A 1068 -15.75 -18.83 -21.17
C LEU A 1068 -16.89 -19.56 -21.90
N ASP A 1069 -17.30 -19.08 -23.08
CA ASP A 1069 -18.54 -19.50 -23.75
C ASP A 1069 -18.60 -21.00 -24.10
N ASP A 1070 -17.43 -21.64 -24.27
CA ASP A 1070 -17.29 -23.05 -24.63
C ASP A 1070 -16.82 -23.95 -23.47
N VAL A 1071 -16.93 -23.48 -22.22
CA VAL A 1071 -16.50 -24.26 -21.05
C VAL A 1071 -17.71 -24.65 -20.21
N SER A 1072 -17.77 -25.92 -19.80
CA SER A 1072 -18.74 -26.44 -18.84
C SER A 1072 -18.00 -26.77 -17.55
N TRP A 1073 -18.46 -26.26 -16.41
CA TRP A 1073 -17.78 -26.49 -15.12
C TRP A 1073 -18.73 -26.56 -13.95
N ASP A 1074 -18.26 -27.15 -12.86
CA ASP A 1074 -18.85 -27.15 -11.53
C ASP A 1074 -17.79 -26.82 -10.47
N GLU A 1075 -18.07 -27.09 -9.19
CA GLU A 1075 -17.13 -26.80 -8.09
C GLU A 1075 -15.89 -27.71 -8.10
N ASP A 1076 -15.94 -28.86 -8.77
CA ASP A 1076 -14.92 -29.92 -8.71
C ASP A 1076 -14.24 -30.20 -10.07
N SER A 1077 -14.81 -29.74 -11.19
CA SER A 1077 -14.31 -30.05 -12.52
C SER A 1077 -14.66 -28.99 -13.58
N ALA A 1078 -13.85 -28.93 -14.64
CA ALA A 1078 -14.09 -28.13 -15.83
C ALA A 1078 -13.77 -28.93 -17.10
N THR A 1079 -14.63 -28.78 -18.12
CA THR A 1079 -14.52 -29.46 -19.42
C THR A 1079 -14.74 -28.46 -20.55
N VAL A 1080 -13.84 -28.44 -21.53
CA VAL A 1080 -13.99 -27.61 -22.73
C VAL A 1080 -14.84 -28.37 -23.74
N ARG A 1081 -15.94 -27.75 -24.19
CA ARG A 1081 -16.78 -28.25 -25.26
C ARG A 1081 -16.18 -27.79 -26.58
N THR A 1082 -15.51 -28.69 -27.30
CA THR A 1082 -15.07 -28.39 -28.66
C THR A 1082 -16.28 -28.40 -29.61
N PRO A 1083 -16.46 -27.37 -30.45
CA PRO A 1083 -17.29 -27.47 -31.65
C PRO A 1083 -16.85 -28.59 -32.59
#